data_AF-A0A318QW57-F1
#
_entry.id   AF-A0A318QW57-F1
#
_cell.length_a   1.000
_cell.length_b   1.000
_cell.length_c   1.000
_cell.angle_alpha   90.00
_cell.angle_beta   90.00
_cell.angle_gamma   90.00
#
_symmetry.space_group_name_H-M   'P 1'
#
loop_
_entity.id
_entity.type
_entity.pdbx_description
1 polymer ?
#
loop_
_entity_poly.entity_id
_entity_poly.type
_entity_poly.pdbx_seq_one_letter_code
_entity_poly.pdbx_strand_id
1 'polypeptide(L)'
;MTRTHPGRRHAPARRPGPSRRHATRGAGVLALVMLAGCAGPVTVRHVSLVHSYRDTTRTALQGGRPGDPTMVVLRRHGLLPAWRDNPDRAIATLRTQAKGRDDEADVLFALAELSYRQGLRHHHAQDFLAAAVYAYAFLQPGRAGGPSPYDERFRQACDLYNLGLSAAFPAPVSVTAQTRALPWGDIVLDADPAQLRWHGRLLERLQPTATLGVGGIPNIYRTPGLGEPLTALARPDPAAGHPAPAAPDTPHEAKHLTQPSAVADLTGPAHDDALRAVPTPPAPQGSGGPASGDPTGTADGGPATPDDGSFSVSDRLRVPASLLLEIDSPRAQVLGDHLTGRLVLRVMDESPDTPIGHARVPAEYDQTAARALSLVDTALWTKEYRGFFDGTTYDGTRPRLIAMTPHHHGNMPVVFIHGTASSPYRWAIMVNDLLEDRRIRDHFDFWFFSYATSNPIPYSAWQLRHAITQAVDSLGGVKADPALGHITLVGHSQGGLLARMLVINPGDRLWDGTAGRPLSSFHLNDSTRELVRETMFPTPMPEIQRVVFISTPQHGSYLAAMSIARFVGSMVSLPVRVTETARDIVTGAGDSTHLNNRVLRLGSVYAMSPHSAFMRTLPTIPIDPDVQTHSIIPVCGNPRDLSHADDGVVSYESAHIPGVQSELVVRNSEHSTQSNPATIAEVQRILLLQLAQNPPRDMQPGTARVASGHAARRAGRS
;
A
#
# COMPACT_ATOMS: atom_id res chain seq x y z
N MET A 1 47.07 79.71 -2.45
CA MET A 1 47.42 81.05 -2.92
C MET A 1 47.40 81.07 -4.44
N THR A 2 46.55 81.94 -5.00
CA THR A 2 46.69 82.65 -6.29
C THR A 2 47.09 81.92 -7.59
N ARG A 3 46.15 81.93 -8.56
CA ARG A 3 46.21 82.62 -9.89
C ARG A 3 47.46 82.34 -10.76
N THR A 4 47.42 82.12 -12.07
CA THR A 4 46.63 82.77 -13.14
C THR A 4 47.05 82.18 -14.51
N HIS A 5 46.14 82.16 -15.48
CA HIS A 5 46.41 82.13 -16.94
C HIS A 5 47.15 83.41 -17.39
N PRO A 6 47.92 83.44 -18.51
CA PRO A 6 47.39 83.55 -19.89
C PRO A 6 48.33 82.86 -20.93
N GLY A 7 48.19 82.83 -22.25
CA GLY A 7 47.33 83.45 -23.25
C GLY A 7 48.11 83.53 -24.58
N ARG A 8 47.61 82.82 -25.60
CA ARG A 8 47.70 83.01 -27.08
C ARG A 8 48.91 83.76 -27.71
N ARG A 9 49.40 83.21 -28.84
CA ARG A 9 49.30 83.84 -30.18
C ARG A 9 49.63 82.87 -31.33
N HIS A 10 48.89 83.06 -32.43
CA HIS A 10 48.85 82.27 -33.66
C HIS A 10 49.94 82.65 -34.69
N ALA A 11 50.31 81.71 -35.55
CA ALA A 11 50.87 81.95 -36.89
C ALA A 11 50.16 81.03 -37.93
N PRO A 12 50.02 81.42 -39.23
CA PRO A 12 48.95 80.92 -40.08
C PRO A 12 49.35 79.92 -41.19
N ALA A 13 48.33 79.15 -41.59
CA ALA A 13 47.97 78.63 -42.91
C ALA A 13 48.96 77.76 -43.73
N ARG A 14 48.56 76.49 -43.92
CA ARG A 14 48.65 75.75 -45.19
C ARG A 14 47.49 74.74 -45.28
N ARG A 15 46.61 74.88 -46.29
CA ARG A 15 45.67 73.81 -46.72
C ARG A 15 46.39 72.89 -47.70
N PRO A 16 46.13 71.58 -47.67
CA PRO A 16 45.47 70.98 -48.85
C PRO A 16 44.54 69.79 -48.55
N GLY A 17 43.53 69.62 -49.43
CA GLY A 17 43.14 68.31 -49.98
C GLY A 17 41.98 67.54 -49.31
N PRO A 18 40.99 67.04 -50.07
CA PRO A 18 39.83 66.32 -49.54
C PRO A 18 40.19 64.89 -49.10
N SER A 19 39.54 64.42 -48.03
CA SER A 19 39.82 63.16 -47.35
C SER A 19 39.34 61.91 -48.13
N ARG A 20 40.27 61.10 -48.63
CA ARG A 20 40.05 59.68 -49.00
C ARG A 20 40.00 58.78 -47.74
N ARG A 21 39.03 58.98 -46.83
CA ARG A 21 38.90 58.17 -45.59
C ARG A 21 37.66 57.27 -45.52
N HIS A 22 36.90 57.12 -46.60
CA HIS A 22 35.70 56.27 -46.61
C HIS A 22 35.84 54.93 -47.35
N ALA A 23 36.95 54.66 -48.04
CA ALA A 23 37.13 53.41 -48.79
C ALA A 23 37.80 52.27 -47.99
N THR A 24 38.47 52.55 -46.86
CA THR A 24 39.28 51.54 -46.14
C THR A 24 38.61 50.90 -44.92
N ARG A 25 37.48 51.45 -44.43
CA ARG A 25 36.71 50.83 -43.34
C ARG A 25 35.70 49.77 -43.82
N GLY A 26 35.22 49.86 -45.07
CA GLY A 26 34.37 48.83 -45.66
C GLY A 26 35.14 47.55 -46.03
N ALA A 27 36.38 47.68 -46.49
CA ALA A 27 37.20 46.54 -46.92
C ALA A 27 37.64 45.63 -45.75
N GLY A 28 37.92 46.19 -44.56
CA GLY A 28 38.33 45.40 -43.39
C GLY A 28 37.19 44.59 -42.76
N VAL A 29 35.98 45.14 -42.71
CA VAL A 29 34.79 44.42 -42.23
C VAL A 29 34.35 43.36 -43.23
N LEU A 30 34.42 43.65 -44.54
CA LEU A 30 34.13 42.66 -45.58
C LEU A 30 35.17 41.53 -45.60
N ALA A 31 36.45 41.82 -45.34
CA ALA A 31 37.50 40.80 -45.24
C ALA A 31 37.36 39.91 -43.98
N LEU A 32 36.92 40.45 -42.84
CA LEU A 32 36.63 39.67 -41.64
C LEU A 32 35.38 38.80 -41.78
N VAL A 33 34.36 39.25 -42.51
CA VAL A 33 33.16 38.46 -42.85
C VAL A 33 33.49 37.38 -43.89
N MET A 34 34.40 37.65 -44.84
CA MET A 34 34.89 36.66 -45.82
C MET A 34 35.83 35.61 -45.21
N LEU A 35 36.55 35.93 -44.13
CA LEU A 35 37.42 34.99 -43.39
C LEU A 35 36.65 34.13 -42.36
N ALA A 36 35.40 34.47 -42.04
CA ALA A 36 34.53 33.63 -41.20
C ALA A 36 34.04 32.36 -41.92
N GLY A 37 34.33 32.22 -43.23
CA GLY A 37 33.86 31.11 -44.08
C GLY A 37 34.68 29.81 -44.03
N CYS A 38 35.62 29.65 -43.10
CA CYS A 38 36.50 28.46 -43.05
C CYS A 38 36.64 27.81 -41.67
N ALA A 39 35.71 28.05 -40.74
CA ALA A 39 35.53 27.11 -39.64
C ALA A 39 34.86 25.86 -40.20
N GLY A 40 35.51 24.70 -40.11
CA GLY A 40 34.91 23.43 -40.54
C GLY A 40 33.55 23.23 -39.84
N PRO A 41 32.53 22.65 -40.51
CA PRO A 41 31.17 22.54 -39.98
C PRO A 41 31.07 21.64 -38.74
N VAL A 42 32.15 20.93 -38.39
CA VAL A 42 32.23 19.99 -37.28
C VAL A 42 33.21 20.54 -36.25
N THR A 43 32.72 20.71 -35.01
CA THR A 43 33.54 21.04 -33.85
C THR A 43 33.33 19.99 -32.77
N VAL A 44 34.40 19.64 -32.07
CA VAL A 44 34.35 18.71 -30.94
C VAL A 44 34.75 19.49 -29.70
N ARG A 45 33.91 19.42 -28.66
CA ARG A 45 34.19 20.02 -27.35
C ARG A 45 34.03 18.97 -26.27
N HIS A 46 34.87 19.04 -25.24
CA HIS A 46 34.67 18.23 -24.04
C HIS A 46 33.44 18.73 -23.27
N VAL A 47 32.64 17.78 -22.79
CA VAL A 47 31.52 18.02 -21.88
C VAL A 47 31.75 17.25 -20.58
N SER A 48 31.10 17.66 -19.49
CA SER A 48 31.17 16.91 -18.23
C SER A 48 30.41 15.59 -18.34
N LEU A 49 30.75 14.62 -17.49
CA LEU A 49 30.06 13.33 -17.43
C LEU A 49 28.54 13.49 -17.19
N VAL A 50 28.15 14.41 -16.29
CA VAL A 50 26.75 14.72 -16.00
C VAL A 50 26.03 15.32 -17.22
N HIS A 51 26.71 16.21 -17.97
CA HIS A 51 26.15 16.78 -19.18
C HIS A 51 25.97 15.71 -20.25
N SER A 52 26.97 14.83 -20.43
CA SER A 52 26.90 13.71 -21.36
C SER A 52 25.71 12.79 -21.04
N TYR A 53 25.53 12.42 -19.77
CA TYR A 53 24.41 11.56 -19.36
C TYR A 53 23.05 12.24 -19.59
N ARG A 54 22.91 13.52 -19.22
CA ARG A 54 21.66 14.28 -19.46
C ARG A 54 21.34 14.44 -20.94
N ASP A 55 22.36 14.57 -21.78
CA ASP A 55 22.18 14.66 -23.22
C ASP A 55 21.69 13.34 -23.81
N THR A 56 22.26 12.20 -23.38
CA THR A 56 21.84 10.86 -23.84
C THR A 56 20.46 10.49 -23.32
N THR A 57 20.15 10.76 -22.05
CA THR A 57 18.85 10.41 -21.45
C THR A 57 17.76 11.46 -21.68
N ARG A 58 17.93 12.36 -22.65
CA ARG A 58 16.94 13.40 -22.95
C ARG A 58 15.72 12.76 -23.60
N THR A 59 14.53 13.13 -23.12
CA THR A 59 13.27 12.65 -23.66
C THR A 59 12.13 13.65 -23.42
N ALA A 60 11.10 13.61 -24.26
CA ALA A 60 9.87 14.37 -24.06
C ALA A 60 9.15 14.05 -22.73
N LEU A 61 9.41 12.89 -22.11
CA LEU A 61 8.90 12.53 -20.78
C LEU A 61 9.30 13.53 -19.68
N GLN A 62 10.40 14.27 -19.86
CA GLN A 62 10.87 15.30 -18.93
C GLN A 62 10.18 16.67 -19.14
N GLY A 63 9.09 16.73 -19.92
CA GLY A 63 8.39 17.98 -20.28
C GLY A 63 9.13 18.85 -21.31
N GLY A 64 10.30 18.39 -21.76
CA GLY A 64 11.23 19.15 -22.58
C GLY A 64 11.06 18.97 -24.09
N ARG A 65 12.18 19.07 -24.80
CA ARG A 65 12.30 18.79 -26.24
C ARG A 65 12.57 17.29 -26.47
N PRO A 66 12.16 16.71 -27.60
CA PRO A 66 12.41 15.30 -27.91
C PRO A 66 13.91 14.94 -27.85
N GLY A 67 14.20 13.67 -27.59
CA GLY A 67 15.54 13.11 -27.55
C GLY A 67 16.24 13.13 -28.90
N ASP A 68 17.57 12.97 -28.87
CA ASP A 68 18.40 13.00 -30.08
C ASP A 68 18.01 11.93 -31.13
N PRO A 69 17.64 10.68 -30.76
CA PRO A 69 17.16 9.69 -31.74
C PRO A 69 15.97 10.19 -32.57
N THR A 70 14.97 10.77 -31.93
CA THR A 70 13.79 11.36 -32.59
C THR A 70 14.17 12.55 -33.46
N MET A 71 15.08 13.39 -32.98
CA MET A 71 15.60 14.52 -33.77
C MET A 71 16.39 14.06 -35.00
N VAL A 72 17.09 12.93 -34.93
CA VAL A 72 17.75 12.31 -36.09
C VAL A 72 16.73 11.83 -37.11
N VAL A 73 15.64 11.18 -36.68
CA VAL A 73 14.53 10.76 -37.57
C VAL A 73 13.94 11.98 -38.28
N LEU A 74 13.59 13.04 -37.56
CA LEU A 74 13.05 14.27 -38.17
C LEU A 74 14.01 14.88 -39.21
N ARG A 75 15.33 14.84 -38.98
CA ARG A 75 16.33 15.32 -39.95
C ARG A 75 16.42 14.40 -41.17
N ARG A 76 16.50 13.08 -40.98
CA ARG A 76 16.58 12.08 -42.06
C ARG A 76 15.37 12.12 -42.98
N HIS A 77 14.20 12.43 -42.43
CA HIS A 77 12.95 12.57 -43.18
C HIS A 77 12.68 14.00 -43.71
N GLY A 78 13.59 14.95 -43.46
CA GLY A 78 13.42 16.35 -43.91
C GLY A 78 12.29 17.11 -43.21
N LEU A 79 11.82 16.63 -42.05
CA LEU A 79 10.67 17.15 -41.32
C LEU A 79 11.03 18.12 -40.18
N LEU A 80 12.32 18.39 -39.95
CA LEU A 80 12.74 19.29 -38.87
C LEU A 80 12.16 20.72 -38.97
N PRO A 81 12.11 21.39 -40.15
CA PRO A 81 11.42 22.67 -40.28
C PRO A 81 9.91 22.53 -40.06
N ALA A 82 9.29 21.50 -40.65
CA ALA A 82 7.86 21.25 -40.50
C ALA A 82 7.47 21.01 -39.02
N TRP A 83 8.30 20.31 -38.24
CA TRP A 83 8.09 20.11 -36.81
C TRP A 83 8.11 21.41 -36.01
N ARG A 84 8.92 22.40 -36.43
CA ARG A 84 8.97 23.71 -35.76
C ARG A 84 7.74 24.56 -36.08
N ASP A 85 7.25 24.47 -37.31
CA ASP A 85 6.18 25.33 -37.81
C ASP A 85 4.78 24.73 -37.58
N ASN A 86 4.62 23.42 -37.85
CA ASN A 86 3.38 22.67 -37.72
C ASN A 86 3.66 21.22 -37.26
N PRO A 87 3.81 21.01 -35.93
CA PRO A 87 4.12 19.72 -35.34
C PRO A 87 3.18 18.58 -35.75
N ASP A 88 1.87 18.83 -35.77
CA ASP A 88 0.84 17.81 -36.07
C ASP A 88 0.96 17.34 -37.52
N ARG A 89 1.15 18.27 -38.45
CA ARG A 89 1.40 17.94 -39.86
C ARG A 89 2.70 17.17 -40.04
N ALA A 90 3.75 17.50 -39.27
CA ALA A 90 5.01 16.78 -39.31
C ALA A 90 4.84 15.32 -38.83
N ILE A 91 4.09 15.10 -37.74
CA ILE A 91 3.76 13.74 -37.25
C ILE A 91 2.95 12.96 -38.29
N ALA A 92 1.89 13.56 -38.85
CA ALA A 92 1.08 12.91 -39.87
C ALA A 92 1.91 12.54 -41.12
N THR A 93 2.79 13.44 -41.55
CA THR A 93 3.69 13.19 -42.69
C THR A 93 4.69 12.07 -42.36
N LEU A 94 5.32 12.10 -41.19
CA LEU A 94 6.26 11.06 -40.76
C LEU A 94 5.60 9.68 -40.75
N ARG A 95 4.37 9.58 -40.24
CA ARG A 95 3.57 8.35 -40.24
C ARG A 95 3.37 7.80 -41.65
N THR A 96 2.97 8.64 -42.60
CA THR A 96 2.77 8.20 -44.00
C THR A 96 4.06 7.72 -44.66
N GLN A 97 5.21 8.31 -44.29
CA GLN A 97 6.51 7.92 -44.82
C GLN A 97 7.01 6.59 -44.26
N ALA A 98 6.56 6.18 -43.06
CA ALA A 98 7.07 5.00 -42.35
C ALA A 98 6.81 3.67 -43.08
N LYS A 99 5.72 3.59 -43.87
CA LYS A 99 5.22 2.34 -44.44
C LYS A 99 6.23 1.71 -45.41
N GLY A 100 6.73 0.53 -45.06
CA GLY A 100 7.58 -0.29 -45.94
C GLY A 100 9.06 0.11 -45.98
N ARG A 101 9.53 0.93 -45.02
CA ARG A 101 10.94 1.33 -44.91
C ARG A 101 11.71 0.49 -43.90
N ASP A 102 13.03 0.44 -44.07
CA ASP A 102 13.94 -0.29 -43.17
C ASP A 102 14.13 0.42 -41.81
N ASP A 103 13.85 1.72 -41.73
CA ASP A 103 13.94 2.55 -40.50
C ASP A 103 12.61 2.61 -39.70
N GLU A 104 11.66 1.71 -39.97
CA GLU A 104 10.33 1.67 -39.33
C GLU A 104 10.40 1.74 -37.80
N ALA A 105 11.31 1.00 -37.16
CA ALA A 105 11.44 1.01 -35.70
C ALA A 105 11.86 2.39 -35.16
N ASP A 106 12.80 3.06 -35.82
CA ASP A 106 13.22 4.42 -35.43
C ASP A 106 12.05 5.40 -35.58
N VAL A 107 11.27 5.25 -36.64
CA VAL A 107 10.08 6.07 -36.90
C VAL A 107 8.98 5.83 -35.87
N LEU A 108 8.70 4.58 -35.48
CA LEU A 108 7.70 4.26 -34.45
C LEU A 108 8.07 4.88 -33.10
N PHE A 109 9.34 4.79 -32.70
CA PHE A 109 9.81 5.45 -31.48
C PHE A 109 9.64 6.98 -31.57
N ALA A 110 10.05 7.58 -32.69
CA ALA A 110 9.89 9.01 -32.91
C ALA A 110 8.41 9.45 -32.88
N LEU A 111 7.51 8.69 -33.51
CA LEU A 111 6.07 8.95 -33.48
C LEU A 111 5.52 8.87 -32.05
N ALA A 112 5.96 7.91 -31.24
CA ALA A 112 5.57 7.81 -29.84
C ALA A 112 5.98 9.06 -29.04
N GLU A 113 7.25 9.44 -29.12
CA GLU A 113 7.78 10.59 -28.37
C GLU A 113 7.18 11.93 -28.83
N LEU A 114 7.03 12.13 -30.14
CA LEU A 114 6.44 13.36 -30.70
C LEU A 114 4.96 13.47 -30.33
N SER A 115 4.21 12.36 -30.36
CA SER A 115 2.79 12.34 -29.95
C SER A 115 2.65 12.63 -28.47
N TYR A 116 3.50 12.06 -27.61
CA TYR A 116 3.50 12.38 -26.17
C TYR A 116 3.77 13.87 -25.93
N ARG A 117 4.71 14.44 -26.68
CA ARG A 117 5.03 15.88 -26.61
C ARG A 117 3.86 16.77 -27.03
N GLN A 118 3.06 16.34 -28.01
CA GLN A 118 1.82 17.02 -28.37
C GLN A 118 0.75 16.85 -27.30
N GLY A 119 0.64 15.67 -26.69
CA GLY A 119 -0.24 15.43 -25.54
C GLY A 119 0.04 16.42 -24.40
N LEU A 120 1.32 16.63 -24.05
CA LEU A 120 1.71 17.64 -23.04
C LEU A 120 1.41 19.09 -23.46
N ARG A 121 1.36 19.39 -24.76
CA ARG A 121 1.11 20.74 -25.28
C ARG A 121 -0.37 21.04 -25.41
N HIS A 122 -1.15 20.08 -25.89
CA HIS A 122 -2.57 20.22 -26.18
C HIS A 122 -3.44 19.84 -24.99
N HIS A 123 -2.89 19.04 -24.07
CA HIS A 123 -3.63 18.40 -23.00
C HIS A 123 -4.75 17.46 -23.51
N HIS A 124 -4.53 16.80 -24.65
CA HIS A 124 -5.50 15.92 -25.29
C HIS A 124 -5.20 14.43 -25.06
N ALA A 125 -6.19 13.68 -24.58
CA ALA A 125 -6.09 12.24 -24.33
C ALA A 125 -5.74 11.43 -25.59
N GLN A 126 -6.20 11.86 -26.77
CA GLN A 126 -5.94 11.19 -28.05
C GLN A 126 -4.46 11.22 -28.47
N ASP A 127 -3.73 12.29 -28.12
CA ASP A 127 -2.31 12.41 -28.43
C ASP A 127 -1.47 11.48 -27.55
N PHE A 128 -1.84 11.35 -26.27
CA PHE A 128 -1.25 10.38 -25.35
C PHE A 128 -1.59 8.94 -25.73
N LEU A 129 -2.82 8.67 -26.16
CA LEU A 129 -3.20 7.35 -26.66
C LEU A 129 -2.42 6.98 -27.92
N ALA A 130 -2.20 7.93 -28.84
CA ALA A 130 -1.35 7.71 -29.99
C ALA A 130 0.10 7.41 -29.57
N ALA A 131 0.63 8.13 -28.57
CA ALA A 131 1.95 7.85 -28.02
C ALA A 131 2.08 6.42 -27.49
N ALA A 132 1.09 5.98 -26.69
CA ALA A 132 1.06 4.63 -26.15
C ALA A 132 0.97 3.56 -27.25
N VAL A 133 0.09 3.76 -28.23
CA VAL A 133 -0.08 2.84 -29.37
C VAL A 133 1.21 2.69 -30.18
N TYR A 134 1.92 3.79 -30.49
CA TYR A 134 3.19 3.72 -31.21
C TYR A 134 4.32 3.11 -30.36
N ALA A 135 4.37 3.42 -29.07
CA ALA A 135 5.33 2.82 -28.14
C ALA A 135 5.13 1.30 -28.04
N TYR A 136 3.88 0.84 -27.94
CA TYR A 136 3.54 -0.58 -27.94
C TYR A 136 3.98 -1.26 -29.24
N ALA A 137 3.76 -0.63 -30.39
CA ALA A 137 4.21 -1.14 -31.69
C ALA A 137 5.74 -1.22 -31.80
N PHE A 138 6.46 -0.22 -31.28
CA PHE A 138 7.92 -0.23 -31.23
C PHE A 138 8.46 -1.40 -30.40
N LEU A 139 7.84 -1.66 -29.23
CA LEU A 139 8.24 -2.74 -28.33
C LEU A 139 8.02 -4.15 -28.91
N GLN A 140 7.10 -4.30 -29.89
CA GLN A 140 6.90 -5.58 -30.57
C GLN A 140 8.01 -5.89 -31.58
N PRO A 141 8.31 -7.19 -31.81
CA PRO A 141 9.24 -7.60 -32.85
C PRO A 141 8.77 -7.17 -34.24
N GLY A 142 9.69 -6.57 -35.01
CA GLY A 142 9.51 -6.27 -36.43
C GLY A 142 10.32 -7.20 -37.33
N ARG A 143 10.54 -6.79 -38.59
CA ARG A 143 11.36 -7.56 -39.56
C ARG A 143 12.80 -7.81 -39.09
N ALA A 144 13.37 -6.85 -38.37
CA ALA A 144 14.72 -6.93 -37.81
C ALA A 144 14.76 -7.51 -36.38
N GLY A 145 13.66 -8.06 -35.88
CA GLY A 145 13.51 -8.46 -34.47
C GLY A 145 12.94 -7.35 -33.58
N GLY A 146 12.94 -7.59 -32.27
CA GLY A 146 12.50 -6.61 -31.26
C GLY A 146 13.64 -5.66 -30.83
N PRO A 147 13.31 -4.51 -30.21
CA PRO A 147 14.31 -3.61 -29.65
C PRO A 147 15.12 -4.32 -28.54
N SER A 148 16.43 -4.07 -28.51
CA SER A 148 17.29 -4.57 -27.45
C SER A 148 16.92 -3.91 -26.12
N PRO A 149 16.78 -4.66 -25.01
CA PRO A 149 16.60 -4.05 -23.67
C PRO A 149 17.76 -3.15 -23.23
N TYR A 150 18.92 -3.25 -23.87
CA TYR A 150 20.07 -2.37 -23.65
C TYR A 150 20.04 -1.07 -24.46
N ASP A 151 19.08 -0.93 -25.38
CA ASP A 151 18.79 0.32 -26.09
C ASP A 151 17.97 1.23 -25.16
N GLU A 152 18.42 2.46 -24.92
CA GLU A 152 17.73 3.42 -24.05
C GLU A 152 16.28 3.68 -24.48
N ARG A 153 16.00 3.55 -25.78
CA ARG A 153 14.66 3.69 -26.36
C ARG A 153 13.71 2.60 -25.88
N PHE A 154 14.21 1.42 -25.53
CA PHE A 154 13.39 0.34 -24.98
C PHE A 154 12.73 0.79 -23.68
N ARG A 155 13.50 1.31 -22.72
CA ARG A 155 12.96 1.80 -21.45
C ARG A 155 12.07 3.02 -21.65
N GLN A 156 12.52 3.99 -22.44
CA GLN A 156 11.72 5.19 -22.71
C GLN A 156 10.39 4.85 -23.41
N ALA A 157 10.34 3.86 -24.29
CA ALA A 157 9.09 3.40 -24.90
C ALA A 157 8.15 2.76 -23.88
N CYS A 158 8.66 2.00 -22.92
CA CYS A 158 7.82 1.50 -21.82
C CYS A 158 7.23 2.65 -21.00
N ASP A 159 8.04 3.67 -20.67
CA ASP A 159 7.56 4.86 -19.94
C ASP A 159 6.53 5.66 -20.75
N LEU A 160 6.76 5.87 -22.06
CA LEU A 160 5.82 6.52 -22.97
C LEU A 160 4.51 5.74 -23.10
N TYR A 161 4.58 4.41 -23.07
CA TYR A 161 3.40 3.55 -23.06
C TYR A 161 2.61 3.70 -21.76
N ASN A 162 3.24 3.50 -20.60
CA ASN A 162 2.56 3.54 -19.30
C ASN A 162 1.96 4.93 -19.04
N LEU A 163 2.77 5.99 -19.14
CA LEU A 163 2.32 7.37 -18.90
C LEU A 163 1.35 7.86 -19.97
N GLY A 164 1.50 7.40 -21.22
CA GLY A 164 0.54 7.64 -22.28
C GLY A 164 -0.83 7.03 -21.96
N LEU A 165 -0.87 5.82 -21.39
CA LEU A 165 -2.10 5.20 -20.93
C LEU A 165 -2.71 5.94 -19.72
N SER A 166 -1.94 6.35 -18.71
CA SER A 166 -2.47 7.12 -17.57
C SER A 166 -3.13 8.42 -18.02
N ALA A 167 -2.49 9.14 -18.95
CA ALA A 167 -3.02 10.40 -19.47
C ALA A 167 -4.21 10.19 -20.43
N ALA A 168 -4.23 9.07 -21.17
CA ALA A 168 -5.33 8.73 -22.07
C ALA A 168 -6.58 8.26 -21.31
N PHE A 169 -6.43 7.55 -20.20
CA PHE A 169 -7.51 6.97 -19.41
C PHE A 169 -7.58 7.59 -18.01
N PRO A 170 -8.24 8.76 -17.86
CA PRO A 170 -8.33 9.43 -16.56
C PRO A 170 -9.22 8.67 -15.57
N ALA A 171 -9.05 8.94 -14.28
CA ALA A 171 -9.87 8.35 -13.22
C ALA A 171 -11.35 8.85 -13.27
N PRO A 172 -12.34 7.98 -12.99
CA PRO A 172 -12.21 6.53 -12.89
C PRO A 172 -12.06 5.89 -14.28
N VAL A 173 -11.18 4.89 -14.39
CA VAL A 173 -10.94 4.18 -15.65
C VAL A 173 -12.10 3.22 -15.94
N SER A 174 -12.64 3.29 -17.15
CA SER A 174 -13.66 2.37 -17.64
C SER A 174 -13.04 1.30 -18.54
N VAL A 175 -13.06 0.04 -18.07
CA VAL A 175 -12.61 -1.14 -18.81
C VAL A 175 -13.82 -1.78 -19.48
N THR A 176 -14.31 -1.12 -20.52
CA THR A 176 -15.47 -1.55 -21.33
C THR A 176 -15.14 -1.41 -22.81
N ALA A 177 -15.87 -2.15 -23.65
CA ALA A 177 -15.75 -2.03 -25.10
C ALA A 177 -16.11 -0.59 -25.53
N GLN A 178 -15.21 0.06 -26.25
CA GLN A 178 -15.32 1.49 -26.58
C GLN A 178 -14.53 1.85 -27.84
N THR A 179 -14.87 2.96 -28.47
CA THR A 179 -14.07 3.55 -29.57
C THR A 179 -13.45 4.85 -29.09
N ARG A 180 -12.16 5.05 -29.37
CA ARG A 180 -11.40 6.22 -28.91
C ARG A 180 -10.73 6.92 -30.09
N ALA A 181 -10.79 8.24 -30.08
CA ALA A 181 -10.15 9.07 -31.09
C ALA A 181 -8.62 9.00 -31.00
N LEU A 182 -7.98 9.10 -32.16
CA LEU A 182 -6.56 9.31 -32.39
C LEU A 182 -6.39 10.51 -33.33
N PRO A 183 -5.21 11.14 -33.39
CA PRO A 183 -4.96 12.28 -34.28
C PRO A 183 -5.16 11.97 -35.78
N TRP A 184 -5.24 10.69 -36.14
CA TRP A 184 -5.30 10.20 -37.52
C TRP A 184 -6.47 9.23 -37.78
N GLY A 185 -7.38 9.03 -36.83
CA GLY A 185 -8.49 8.09 -36.97
C GLY A 185 -9.02 7.66 -35.60
N ASP A 186 -9.52 6.43 -35.51
CA ASP A 186 -10.05 5.86 -34.27
C ASP A 186 -9.42 4.49 -33.97
N ILE A 187 -9.40 4.11 -32.69
CA ILE A 187 -9.14 2.74 -32.23
C ILE A 187 -10.40 2.15 -31.64
N VAL A 188 -10.77 0.95 -32.09
CA VAL A 188 -11.84 0.14 -31.50
C VAL A 188 -11.24 -0.77 -30.45
N LEU A 189 -11.71 -0.64 -29.21
CA LEU A 189 -11.23 -1.38 -28.04
C LEU A 189 -12.30 -2.36 -27.58
N ASP A 190 -11.94 -3.63 -27.47
CA ASP A 190 -12.73 -4.64 -26.80
C ASP A 190 -12.30 -4.79 -25.33
N ALA A 191 -13.19 -5.31 -24.48
CA ALA A 191 -12.90 -5.59 -23.07
C ALA A 191 -13.82 -6.70 -22.55
N ASP A 192 -13.24 -7.74 -21.96
CA ASP A 192 -14.00 -8.81 -21.31
C ASP A 192 -14.49 -8.36 -19.93
N PRO A 193 -15.80 -8.25 -19.66
CA PRO A 193 -16.30 -7.84 -18.33
C PRO A 193 -15.93 -8.82 -17.21
N ALA A 194 -15.60 -10.09 -17.52
CA ALA A 194 -15.22 -11.08 -16.52
C ALA A 194 -13.94 -10.70 -15.77
N GLN A 195 -13.04 -9.91 -16.39
CA GLN A 195 -11.79 -9.44 -15.77
C GLN A 195 -12.01 -8.48 -14.58
N LEU A 196 -13.23 -7.95 -14.41
CA LEU A 196 -13.59 -7.12 -13.28
C LEU A 196 -14.05 -7.93 -12.07
N ARG A 197 -14.13 -9.27 -12.18
CA ARG A 197 -14.46 -10.15 -11.05
C ARG A 197 -13.19 -10.72 -10.45
N TRP A 198 -13.03 -10.53 -9.15
CA TRP A 198 -11.83 -10.90 -8.38
C TRP A 198 -12.26 -11.53 -7.05
N HIS A 199 -11.99 -12.83 -6.85
CA HIS A 199 -12.34 -13.58 -5.64
C HIS A 199 -13.74 -13.31 -5.05
N GLY A 200 -14.79 -13.39 -5.88
CA GLY A 200 -16.18 -13.13 -5.46
C GLY A 200 -16.50 -11.66 -5.21
N ARG A 201 -15.66 -10.75 -5.71
CA ARG A 201 -15.80 -9.30 -5.62
C ARG A 201 -15.80 -8.66 -7.00
N LEU A 202 -16.48 -7.52 -7.11
CA LEU A 202 -16.45 -6.68 -8.30
C LEU A 202 -15.43 -5.56 -8.10
N LEU A 203 -14.53 -5.41 -9.07
CA LEU A 203 -13.53 -4.36 -9.15
C LEU A 203 -14.17 -3.11 -9.78
N GLU A 204 -14.23 -2.04 -8.99
CA GLU A 204 -14.82 -0.76 -9.40
C GLU A 204 -13.87 0.40 -9.09
N ARG A 205 -14.23 1.61 -9.58
CA ARG A 205 -13.52 2.86 -9.28
C ARG A 205 -12.00 2.75 -9.52
N LEU A 206 -11.64 2.14 -10.66
CA LEU A 206 -10.28 1.97 -11.08
C LEU A 206 -9.59 3.33 -11.21
N GLN A 207 -8.42 3.48 -10.62
CA GLN A 207 -7.73 4.76 -10.50
C GLN A 207 -6.25 4.62 -10.85
N PRO A 208 -5.73 5.43 -11.80
CA PRO A 208 -4.30 5.59 -12.06
C PRO A 208 -3.51 5.94 -10.81
N THR A 209 -2.35 5.31 -10.62
CA THR A 209 -1.47 5.60 -9.48
C THR A 209 -0.21 6.36 -9.88
N ALA A 210 0.07 6.51 -11.18
CA ALA A 210 1.28 7.14 -11.70
C ALA A 210 1.54 8.58 -11.17
N THR A 211 0.48 9.32 -10.86
CA THR A 211 0.55 10.70 -10.33
C THR A 211 0.36 10.79 -8.82
N LEU A 212 0.21 9.68 -8.11
CA LEU A 212 0.02 9.68 -6.65
C LEU A 212 1.36 9.74 -5.92
N GLY A 213 1.50 10.71 -5.01
CA GLY A 213 2.57 10.76 -4.03
C GLY A 213 2.16 10.06 -2.74
N VAL A 214 2.98 9.12 -2.26
CA VAL A 214 2.77 8.46 -0.96
C VAL A 214 3.69 9.05 0.09
N GLY A 215 3.10 9.53 1.20
CA GLY A 215 3.81 9.97 2.40
C GLY A 215 3.45 9.12 3.62
N GLY A 216 4.34 9.08 4.61
CA GLY A 216 4.11 8.35 5.87
C GLY A 216 4.38 6.84 5.85
N ILE A 217 4.66 6.27 4.68
CA ILE A 217 5.17 4.90 4.52
C ILE A 217 6.63 5.01 4.02
N PRO A 218 7.63 4.57 4.80
CA PRO A 218 9.04 4.77 4.43
C PRO A 218 9.47 4.02 3.16
N ASN A 219 8.98 2.80 2.98
CA ASN A 219 9.32 1.95 1.85
C ASN A 219 8.21 2.03 0.79
N ILE A 220 8.54 2.60 -0.37
CA ILE A 220 7.63 2.66 -1.52
C ILE A 220 8.01 1.54 -2.49
N TYR A 221 7.09 0.62 -2.70
CA TYR A 221 7.28 -0.51 -3.60
C TYR A 221 6.49 -0.34 -4.89
N ARG A 222 7.19 -0.62 -5.99
CA ARG A 222 6.67 -0.67 -7.35
C ARG A 222 7.23 -1.89 -8.04
N THR A 223 6.38 -2.64 -8.72
CA THR A 223 6.84 -3.70 -9.64
C THR A 223 7.04 -3.08 -11.01
N PRO A 224 8.26 -3.04 -11.57
CA PRO A 224 8.49 -2.51 -12.90
C PRO A 224 7.88 -3.45 -13.95
N GLY A 225 7.26 -2.87 -14.97
CA GLY A 225 6.65 -3.68 -16.02
C GLY A 225 6.14 -2.86 -17.19
N LEU A 226 5.19 -3.43 -17.91
CA LEU A 226 4.40 -2.73 -18.92
C LEU A 226 2.95 -2.67 -18.46
N GLY A 227 2.33 -1.50 -18.60
CA GLY A 227 0.94 -1.28 -18.22
C GLY A 227 0.75 -0.02 -17.40
N GLU A 228 -0.48 0.44 -17.45
CA GLU A 228 -1.17 1.32 -16.54
C GLU A 228 -1.14 0.94 -15.05
N PRO A 229 -0.22 1.29 -14.14
CA PRO A 229 -0.43 0.94 -12.74
C PRO A 229 -1.71 1.58 -12.19
N LEU A 230 -2.66 0.73 -11.80
CA LEU A 230 -3.96 1.11 -11.29
C LEU A 230 -4.16 0.60 -9.87
N THR A 231 -5.17 1.16 -9.22
CA THR A 231 -5.81 0.53 -8.08
C THR A 231 -7.31 0.39 -8.29
N ALA A 232 -7.87 -0.76 -7.89
CA ALA A 232 -9.29 -1.05 -8.00
C ALA A 232 -9.92 -1.23 -6.61
N LEU A 233 -11.07 -0.60 -6.37
CA LEU A 233 -11.86 -0.84 -5.16
C LEU A 233 -12.59 -2.18 -5.32
N ALA A 234 -12.33 -3.14 -4.45
CA ALA A 234 -12.98 -4.45 -4.50
C ALA A 234 -14.21 -4.49 -3.58
N ARG A 235 -15.42 -4.52 -4.15
CA ARG A 235 -16.67 -4.65 -3.40
C ARG A 235 -17.27 -6.05 -3.49
N PRO A 236 -18.01 -6.52 -2.46
CA PRO A 236 -18.72 -7.79 -2.56
C PRO A 236 -19.56 -7.85 -3.84
N ASP A 237 -19.44 -8.94 -4.60
CA ASP A 237 -20.17 -9.11 -5.84
C ASP A 237 -21.64 -9.44 -5.53
N PRO A 238 -22.61 -8.59 -5.91
CA PRO A 238 -24.02 -8.84 -5.62
C PRO A 238 -24.54 -10.13 -6.29
N ALA A 239 -23.89 -10.59 -7.37
CA ALA A 239 -24.25 -11.83 -8.06
C ALA A 239 -23.62 -13.09 -7.43
N ALA A 240 -22.67 -12.96 -6.50
CA ALA A 240 -22.00 -14.09 -5.86
C ALA A 240 -22.74 -14.64 -4.62
N GLY A 241 -23.77 -13.94 -4.12
CA GLY A 241 -24.76 -14.46 -3.18
C GLY A 241 -24.25 -15.00 -1.84
N HIS A 242 -24.18 -14.14 -0.83
CA HIS A 242 -24.74 -14.34 0.53
C HIS A 242 -25.24 -12.96 1.01
N PRO A 243 -26.37 -12.86 1.74
CA PRO A 243 -26.94 -11.57 2.12
C PRO A 243 -26.08 -10.94 3.21
N ALA A 244 -25.26 -9.95 2.86
CA ALA A 244 -24.72 -9.02 3.85
C ALA A 244 -25.86 -8.11 4.35
N PRO A 245 -25.90 -7.72 5.64
CA PRO A 245 -26.85 -6.74 6.11
C PRO A 245 -26.64 -5.43 5.36
N ALA A 246 -27.72 -4.87 4.82
CA ALA A 246 -27.70 -3.57 4.19
C ALA A 246 -27.14 -2.53 5.17
N ALA A 247 -25.96 -1.98 4.87
CA ALA A 247 -25.51 -0.76 5.52
C ALA A 247 -26.51 0.36 5.16
N PRO A 248 -26.85 1.27 6.09
CA PRO A 248 -27.79 2.34 5.78
C PRO A 248 -27.21 3.26 4.69
N ASP A 249 -27.88 3.27 3.55
CA ASP A 249 -27.71 4.26 2.48
C ASP A 249 -28.04 5.64 3.05
N THR A 250 -26.99 6.35 3.45
CA THR A 250 -27.07 7.79 3.66
C THR A 250 -26.40 8.46 2.47
N PRO A 251 -27.16 9.18 1.62
CA PRO A 251 -26.57 9.99 0.56
C PRO A 251 -25.88 11.18 1.23
N HIS A 252 -24.59 11.04 1.51
CA HIS A 252 -23.75 12.16 1.89
C HIS A 252 -22.83 12.47 0.72
N GLU A 253 -23.05 13.64 0.11
CA GLU A 253 -22.20 14.22 -0.92
C GLU A 253 -20.74 14.03 -0.53
N ALA A 254 -20.06 13.15 -1.28
CA ALA A 254 -18.63 13.06 -1.23
C ALA A 254 -18.10 14.45 -1.58
N LYS A 255 -17.45 15.13 -0.62
CA LYS A 255 -16.39 16.06 -0.99
C LYS A 255 -15.33 15.22 -1.68
N HIS A 256 -15.53 15.01 -2.98
CA HIS A 256 -14.49 14.52 -3.87
C HIS A 256 -13.27 15.40 -3.59
N LEU A 257 -12.14 14.78 -3.30
CA LEU A 257 -10.88 15.33 -3.76
C LEU A 257 -11.07 15.47 -5.27
N THR A 258 -11.50 16.65 -5.72
CA THR A 258 -11.43 17.05 -7.12
C THR A 258 -9.96 16.99 -7.47
N GLN A 259 -9.52 15.84 -7.96
CA GLN A 259 -8.19 15.73 -8.52
C GLN A 259 -8.17 16.67 -9.74
N PRO A 260 -7.18 17.57 -9.84
CA PRO A 260 -6.92 18.22 -11.11
C PRO A 260 -6.76 17.13 -12.17
N SER A 261 -7.09 17.45 -13.43
CA SER A 261 -6.89 16.53 -14.55
C SER A 261 -5.51 15.89 -14.44
N ALA A 262 -5.38 14.57 -14.59
CA ALA A 262 -4.07 13.90 -14.63
C ALA A 262 -3.13 14.57 -15.67
N VAL A 263 -3.73 15.18 -16.69
CA VAL A 263 -3.06 15.95 -17.74
C VAL A 263 -2.51 17.30 -17.26
N ALA A 264 -3.08 17.90 -16.22
CA ALA A 264 -2.56 19.10 -15.56
C ALA A 264 -1.38 18.77 -14.62
N ASP A 265 -1.46 17.66 -13.87
CA ASP A 265 -0.41 17.21 -12.95
C ASP A 265 0.87 16.78 -13.67
N LEU A 266 0.78 16.18 -14.87
CA LEU A 266 1.94 15.84 -15.71
C LEU A 266 2.77 17.06 -16.18
N THR A 267 2.22 18.27 -16.05
CA THR A 267 2.88 19.53 -16.43
C THR A 267 3.18 20.46 -15.25
N GLY A 268 2.84 20.04 -14.02
CA GLY A 268 3.13 20.78 -12.80
C GLY A 268 4.63 20.82 -12.48
N PRO A 269 5.14 21.86 -11.78
CA PRO A 269 6.50 21.85 -11.28
C PRO A 269 6.69 20.64 -10.34
N ALA A 270 7.83 19.96 -10.44
CA ALA A 270 8.20 18.91 -9.50
C ALA A 270 8.20 19.50 -8.08
N HIS A 271 7.21 19.14 -7.28
CA HIS A 271 7.24 19.40 -5.85
C HIS A 271 8.07 18.29 -5.22
N ASP A 272 9.28 18.63 -4.76
CA ASP A 272 10.04 17.78 -3.84
C ASP A 272 9.25 17.65 -2.53
N ASP A 273 8.34 16.69 -2.47
CA ASP A 273 7.53 16.40 -1.27
C ASP A 273 8.24 15.45 -0.30
N ALA A 274 9.46 15.01 -0.62
CA ALA A 274 10.34 14.38 0.34
C ALA A 274 10.87 15.43 1.34
N LEU A 275 10.13 15.67 2.44
CA LEU A 275 10.58 16.10 3.79
C LEU A 275 9.64 17.07 4.55
N ARG A 276 8.42 17.37 4.08
CA ARG A 276 7.52 18.22 4.89
C ARG A 276 6.72 17.43 5.92
N ALA A 277 7.19 17.51 7.18
CA ALA A 277 6.32 17.34 8.33
C ALA A 277 5.18 18.37 8.24
N VAL A 278 3.94 17.91 8.04
CA VAL A 278 2.76 18.78 8.01
C VAL A 278 2.47 19.24 9.45
N PRO A 279 2.36 20.56 9.72
CA PRO A 279 1.96 21.05 11.04
C PRO A 279 0.49 20.73 11.31
N THR A 280 0.20 20.29 12.53
CA THR A 280 -1.15 20.03 13.06
C THR A 280 -2.03 21.30 12.99
N PRO A 281 -3.24 21.27 12.41
CA PRO A 281 -4.17 22.41 12.47
C PRO A 281 -4.76 22.57 13.88
N PRO A 282 -5.10 23.79 14.33
CA PRO A 282 -5.74 24.00 15.63
C PRO A 282 -7.19 23.48 15.62
N ALA A 283 -7.58 22.87 16.74
CA ALA A 283 -8.91 22.27 16.95
C ALA A 283 -10.05 23.31 16.88
N PRO A 284 -11.20 23.00 16.25
CA PRO A 284 -12.39 23.83 16.36
C PRO A 284 -13.05 23.65 17.74
N GLN A 285 -13.37 24.76 18.40
CA GLN A 285 -14.27 24.77 19.55
C GLN A 285 -15.72 24.68 19.06
N GLY A 286 -16.46 23.66 19.50
CA GLY A 286 -17.86 23.44 19.13
C GLY A 286 -18.66 22.86 20.29
N SER A 287 -19.64 23.66 20.72
CA SER A 287 -20.58 23.50 21.83
C SER A 287 -21.49 22.26 21.74
N GLY A 288 -21.77 21.67 22.90
CA GLY A 288 -22.59 20.47 23.05
C GLY A 288 -24.11 20.67 22.98
N GLY A 289 -24.80 19.54 22.86
CA GLY A 289 -26.22 19.32 23.11
C GLY A 289 -26.52 17.81 23.08
N PRO A 290 -27.21 17.22 24.08
CA PRO A 290 -27.46 15.79 24.12
C PRO A 290 -28.74 15.44 23.35
N ALA A 291 -28.69 14.41 22.51
CA ALA A 291 -29.89 13.76 21.95
C ALA A 291 -30.06 12.39 22.61
N SER A 292 -31.06 12.30 23.48
CA SER A 292 -31.57 11.06 24.08
C SER A 292 -32.44 10.31 23.06
N GLY A 293 -32.10 9.06 22.80
CA GLY A 293 -32.92 8.14 22.00
C GLY A 293 -32.84 6.74 22.61
N ASP A 294 -33.89 6.39 23.34
CA ASP A 294 -34.14 5.05 23.88
C ASP A 294 -34.73 4.16 22.76
N PRO A 295 -34.39 2.87 22.69
CA PRO A 295 -35.41 1.94 22.21
C PRO A 295 -35.46 0.68 23.08
N THR A 296 -36.64 0.51 23.70
CA THR A 296 -37.15 -0.77 24.20
C THR A 296 -37.76 -1.55 23.03
N GLY A 297 -37.41 -2.83 22.90
CA GLY A 297 -38.00 -3.74 21.92
C GLY A 297 -37.61 -5.19 22.22
N THR A 298 -38.55 -5.94 22.80
CA THR A 298 -38.42 -7.34 23.22
C THR A 298 -38.84 -8.33 22.14
N ALA A 299 -38.00 -9.35 21.93
CA ALA A 299 -38.22 -10.79 21.66
C ALA A 299 -39.13 -11.28 20.51
N ASP A 300 -38.61 -12.15 19.62
CA ASP A 300 -38.82 -13.63 19.67
C ASP A 300 -38.13 -14.43 18.52
N GLY A 301 -37.60 -15.64 18.82
CA GLY A 301 -37.61 -16.82 17.91
C GLY A 301 -36.30 -17.40 17.29
N GLY A 302 -35.74 -18.48 17.88
CA GLY A 302 -35.15 -19.68 17.22
C GLY A 302 -33.78 -19.61 16.48
N PRO A 303 -32.95 -20.69 16.46
CA PRO A 303 -31.51 -20.58 16.18
C PRO A 303 -31.19 -20.66 14.68
N ALA A 304 -30.94 -19.51 14.09
CA ALA A 304 -29.94 -19.35 13.04
C ALA A 304 -29.00 -18.28 13.58
N THR A 305 -27.72 -18.60 13.82
CA THR A 305 -26.72 -17.60 14.20
C THR A 305 -26.64 -16.58 13.07
N PRO A 306 -27.17 -15.36 13.24
CA PRO A 306 -27.01 -14.32 12.24
C PRO A 306 -25.54 -13.94 12.25
N ASP A 307 -24.96 -13.74 11.06
CA ASP A 307 -23.67 -13.09 10.91
C ASP A 307 -23.77 -11.70 11.58
N ASP A 308 -23.20 -11.57 12.77
CA ASP A 308 -23.26 -10.36 13.60
C ASP A 308 -22.24 -9.30 13.15
N GLY A 309 -21.49 -9.59 12.07
CA GLY A 309 -20.46 -8.74 11.49
C GLY A 309 -19.15 -8.74 12.29
N SER A 310 -18.92 -9.75 13.13
CA SER A 310 -17.67 -9.91 13.89
C SER A 310 -16.47 -10.27 13.01
N PHE A 311 -16.69 -10.93 11.88
CA PHE A 311 -15.70 -11.15 10.84
C PHE A 311 -16.15 -10.48 9.55
N SER A 312 -15.27 -9.70 8.92
CA SER A 312 -15.58 -9.03 7.67
C SER A 312 -14.34 -8.89 6.81
N VAL A 313 -14.52 -9.04 5.50
CA VAL A 313 -13.51 -8.64 4.53
C VAL A 313 -13.71 -7.17 4.21
N SER A 314 -12.64 -6.36 4.29
CA SER A 314 -12.71 -4.91 4.01
C SER A 314 -13.46 -4.61 2.71
N ASP A 315 -14.54 -3.83 2.80
CA ASP A 315 -15.31 -3.29 1.66
C ASP A 315 -14.60 -2.10 0.97
N ARG A 316 -13.52 -1.63 1.60
CA ARG A 316 -12.71 -0.48 1.19
C ARG A 316 -11.30 -0.86 0.77
N LEU A 317 -11.01 -2.16 0.62
CA LEU A 317 -9.74 -2.61 0.09
C LEU A 317 -9.57 -2.13 -1.36
N ARG A 318 -8.43 -1.51 -1.60
CA ARG A 318 -7.93 -1.19 -2.93
C ARG A 318 -6.84 -2.16 -3.33
N VAL A 319 -7.10 -2.91 -4.40
CA VAL A 319 -6.20 -3.95 -4.91
C VAL A 319 -5.26 -3.33 -5.95
N PRO A 320 -3.95 -3.63 -5.93
CA PRO A 320 -3.02 -3.25 -6.98
C PRO A 320 -3.36 -3.97 -8.29
N ALA A 321 -3.52 -3.21 -9.37
CA ALA A 321 -3.84 -3.71 -10.69
C ALA A 321 -3.01 -3.00 -11.76
N SER A 322 -3.08 -3.50 -13.00
CA SER A 322 -2.42 -2.92 -14.16
C SER A 322 -3.36 -2.94 -15.37
N LEU A 323 -3.49 -1.84 -16.08
CA LEU A 323 -4.22 -1.76 -17.34
C LEU A 323 -3.27 -1.87 -18.53
N LEU A 324 -3.47 -2.87 -19.37
CA LEU A 324 -2.75 -3.01 -20.62
C LEU A 324 -3.70 -2.77 -21.81
N LEU A 325 -3.14 -2.13 -22.83
CA LEU A 325 -3.67 -2.11 -24.18
C LEU A 325 -2.91 -3.15 -25.03
N GLU A 326 -3.59 -4.23 -25.38
CA GLU A 326 -3.07 -5.27 -26.27
C GLU A 326 -3.55 -5.05 -27.70
N ILE A 327 -2.65 -5.12 -28.68
CA ILE A 327 -2.96 -4.93 -30.10
C ILE A 327 -2.30 -6.06 -30.87
N ASP A 328 -3.08 -6.79 -31.67
CA ASP A 328 -2.55 -7.86 -32.51
C ASP A 328 -1.82 -7.27 -33.73
N SER A 329 -0.60 -7.73 -34.03
CA SER A 329 0.21 -7.19 -35.15
C SER A 329 0.33 -5.65 -35.17
N PRO A 330 0.75 -5.01 -34.07
CA PRO A 330 0.57 -3.56 -33.89
C PRO A 330 1.35 -2.74 -34.91
N ARG A 331 2.57 -3.13 -35.28
CA ARG A 331 3.37 -2.44 -36.32
C ARG A 331 2.61 -2.27 -37.65
N ALA A 332 1.80 -3.25 -38.03
CA ALA A 332 0.99 -3.18 -39.23
C ALA A 332 -0.23 -2.26 -39.05
N GLN A 333 -0.94 -2.37 -37.93
CA GLN A 333 -2.17 -1.61 -37.69
C GLN A 333 -1.89 -0.12 -37.46
N VAL A 334 -0.86 0.25 -36.69
CA VAL A 334 -0.61 1.66 -36.32
C VAL A 334 -0.21 2.55 -37.50
N LEU A 335 0.26 1.95 -38.60
CA LEU A 335 0.55 2.62 -39.86
C LEU A 335 -0.54 2.43 -40.94
N GLY A 336 -1.63 1.71 -40.61
CA GLY A 336 -2.78 1.45 -41.49
C GLY A 336 -3.98 2.34 -41.18
N ASP A 337 -5.13 2.07 -41.80
CA ASP A 337 -6.33 2.92 -41.66
C ASP A 337 -7.33 2.42 -40.61
N HIS A 338 -7.09 1.22 -40.07
CA HIS A 338 -7.94 0.57 -39.06
C HIS A 338 -7.08 0.06 -37.91
N LEU A 339 -7.49 0.38 -36.68
CA LEU A 339 -6.82 -0.05 -35.46
C LEU A 339 -7.83 -0.66 -34.50
N THR A 340 -7.52 -1.86 -34.03
CA THR A 340 -8.31 -2.61 -33.06
C THR A 340 -7.40 -3.11 -31.95
N GLY A 341 -7.89 -3.11 -30.71
CA GLY A 341 -7.15 -3.61 -29.55
C GLY A 341 -8.06 -4.12 -28.44
N ARG A 342 -7.46 -4.60 -27.36
CA ARG A 342 -8.15 -5.08 -26.15
C ARG A 342 -7.63 -4.34 -24.93
N LEU A 343 -8.54 -3.95 -24.04
CA LEU A 343 -8.21 -3.52 -22.68
C LEU A 343 -8.15 -4.74 -21.78
N VAL A 344 -7.00 -4.92 -21.13
CA VAL A 344 -6.71 -6.07 -20.27
C VAL A 344 -6.29 -5.56 -18.90
N LEU A 345 -7.06 -5.92 -17.88
CA LEU A 345 -6.81 -5.65 -16.48
C LEU A 345 -6.08 -6.86 -15.87
N ARG A 346 -4.94 -6.61 -15.24
CA ARG A 346 -4.19 -7.60 -14.49
C ARG A 346 -4.22 -7.23 -13.03
N VAL A 347 -4.68 -8.14 -12.18
CA VAL A 347 -4.61 -7.99 -10.73
C VAL A 347 -3.34 -8.68 -10.25
N MET A 348 -2.60 -8.02 -9.37
CA MET A 348 -1.26 -8.47 -8.95
C MET A 348 -1.24 -9.91 -8.39
N ASP A 349 -2.32 -10.32 -7.71
CA ASP A 349 -2.38 -11.60 -7.01
C ASP A 349 -2.79 -12.79 -7.93
N GLU A 350 -3.37 -12.54 -9.11
CA GLU A 350 -3.95 -13.60 -9.96
C GLU A 350 -3.01 -14.08 -11.10
N SER A 351 -2.00 -13.29 -11.49
CA SER A 351 -0.84 -13.68 -12.31
C SER A 351 0.00 -12.45 -12.68
N PRO A 352 1.32 -12.43 -12.41
CA PRO A 352 2.16 -11.25 -12.67
C PRO A 352 2.55 -11.05 -14.15
N ASP A 353 2.46 -12.09 -14.98
CA ASP A 353 2.97 -12.06 -16.36
C ASP A 353 1.85 -11.85 -17.38
N THR A 354 1.95 -10.80 -18.20
CA THR A 354 1.11 -10.64 -19.39
C THR A 354 1.81 -11.25 -20.61
N PRO A 355 1.15 -12.12 -21.39
CA PRO A 355 1.68 -12.52 -22.68
C PRO A 355 1.65 -11.33 -23.64
N ILE A 356 2.81 -10.87 -24.10
CA ILE A 356 2.96 -9.85 -25.15
C ILE A 356 3.71 -10.49 -26.31
N GLY A 357 2.99 -10.79 -27.40
CA GLY A 357 3.53 -11.59 -28.51
C GLY A 357 3.91 -13.00 -28.06
N HIS A 358 5.19 -13.37 -28.23
CA HIS A 358 5.76 -14.64 -27.73
C HIS A 358 6.49 -14.49 -26.38
N ALA A 359 6.53 -13.29 -25.80
CA ALA A 359 7.22 -12.99 -24.55
C ALA A 359 6.24 -12.90 -23.38
N ARG A 360 6.68 -13.26 -22.18
CA ARG A 360 6.01 -12.91 -20.93
C ARG A 360 6.59 -11.60 -20.44
N VAL A 361 5.79 -10.55 -20.45
CA VAL A 361 6.16 -9.23 -19.96
C VAL A 361 5.46 -9.01 -18.62
N PRO A 362 6.21 -8.72 -17.53
CA PRO A 362 5.59 -8.43 -16.25
C PRO A 362 4.72 -7.18 -16.35
N ALA A 363 3.55 -7.21 -15.73
CA ALA A 363 2.71 -6.03 -15.60
C ALA A 363 3.32 -5.04 -14.59
N GLU A 364 3.12 -3.74 -14.82
CA GLU A 364 3.55 -2.70 -13.87
C GLU A 364 2.52 -2.53 -12.75
N TYR A 365 2.99 -2.45 -11.50
CA TYR A 365 2.14 -2.25 -10.32
C TYR A 365 2.73 -1.17 -9.40
N ASP A 366 1.85 -0.40 -8.76
CA ASP A 366 2.19 0.47 -7.62
C ASP A 366 1.48 -0.04 -6.36
N GLN A 367 2.09 -1.04 -5.73
CA GLN A 367 1.50 -1.74 -4.59
C GLN A 367 1.32 -0.81 -3.39
N THR A 368 2.33 0.03 -3.13
CA THR A 368 2.29 0.92 -1.96
C THR A 368 1.26 2.03 -2.13
N ALA A 369 1.09 2.60 -3.33
CA ALA A 369 0.02 3.59 -3.56
C ALA A 369 -1.38 2.99 -3.39
N ALA A 370 -1.64 1.79 -3.91
CA ALA A 370 -2.92 1.11 -3.74
C ALA A 370 -3.26 0.85 -2.26
N ARG A 371 -2.28 0.36 -1.48
CA ARG A 371 -2.43 0.13 -0.03
C ARG A 371 -2.60 1.45 0.74
N ALA A 372 -1.80 2.46 0.44
CA ALA A 372 -1.91 3.78 1.06
C ALA A 372 -3.30 4.40 0.83
N LEU A 373 -3.82 4.30 -0.41
CA LEU A 373 -5.14 4.80 -0.74
C LEU A 373 -6.24 4.00 -0.03
N SER A 374 -6.08 2.68 0.15
CA SER A 374 -6.99 1.87 0.99
C SER A 374 -7.08 2.42 2.42
N LEU A 375 -5.93 2.80 3.01
CA LEU A 375 -5.87 3.29 4.39
C LEU A 375 -6.55 4.66 4.51
N VAL A 376 -6.29 5.57 3.57
CA VAL A 376 -6.91 6.90 3.53
C VAL A 376 -8.42 6.80 3.30
N ASP A 377 -8.85 5.98 2.33
CA ASP A 377 -10.28 5.75 2.05
C ASP A 377 -10.98 5.04 3.21
N THR A 378 -10.29 4.26 4.04
CA THR A 378 -10.92 3.70 5.25
C THR A 378 -11.05 4.78 6.34
N ALA A 379 -9.95 5.49 6.62
CA ALA A 379 -9.88 6.52 7.64
C ALA A 379 -10.89 7.66 7.46
N LEU A 380 -11.03 8.15 6.22
CA LEU A 380 -11.92 9.24 5.89
C LEU A 380 -13.40 8.90 6.14
N TRP A 381 -13.78 7.62 6.16
CA TRP A 381 -15.17 7.19 6.17
C TRP A 381 -15.63 6.64 7.52
N THR A 382 -14.72 6.09 8.33
CA THR A 382 -15.04 5.57 9.66
C THR A 382 -14.76 6.61 10.74
N LYS A 383 -15.81 7.09 11.42
CA LYS A 383 -15.68 7.95 12.63
C LYS A 383 -14.75 7.32 13.68
N GLU A 384 -14.77 5.99 13.78
CA GLU A 384 -13.94 5.19 14.69
C GLU A 384 -12.43 5.38 14.47
N TYR A 385 -12.00 5.67 13.24
CA TYR A 385 -10.58 5.71 12.87
C TYR A 385 -10.09 7.08 12.42
N ARG A 386 -10.98 8.06 12.18
CA ARG A 386 -10.61 9.47 12.00
C ARG A 386 -9.76 9.98 13.17
N GLY A 387 -10.09 9.58 14.39
CA GLY A 387 -9.36 9.99 15.58
C GLY A 387 -7.86 9.70 15.48
N PHE A 388 -7.48 8.52 15.00
CA PHE A 388 -6.08 8.14 14.80
C PHE A 388 -5.33 9.08 13.85
N PHE A 389 -5.94 9.45 12.71
CA PHE A 389 -5.32 10.33 11.72
C PHE A 389 -5.28 11.79 12.15
N ASP A 390 -6.25 12.23 12.94
CA ASP A 390 -6.31 13.59 13.50
C ASP A 390 -5.52 13.72 14.81
N GLY A 391 -4.83 12.65 15.26
CA GLY A 391 -4.05 12.63 16.50
C GLY A 391 -4.86 12.63 17.79
N THR A 392 -6.14 12.25 17.73
CA THR A 392 -7.08 12.16 18.87
C THR A 392 -7.39 10.70 19.23
N THR A 393 -7.56 10.39 20.52
CA THR A 393 -7.84 9.03 20.99
C THR A 393 -9.35 8.72 20.87
N TYR A 394 -9.70 7.58 20.27
CA TYR A 394 -11.08 7.11 20.17
C TYR A 394 -11.19 5.64 20.60
N ASP A 395 -12.16 5.34 21.47
CA ASP A 395 -12.31 4.04 22.14
C ASP A 395 -13.72 3.43 21.98
N GLY A 396 -14.50 3.94 21.03
CA GLY A 396 -15.88 3.48 20.74
C GLY A 396 -15.98 2.43 19.64
N THR A 397 -14.92 1.67 19.38
CA THR A 397 -14.87 0.65 18.30
C THR A 397 -15.69 -0.59 18.67
N ARG A 398 -16.47 -1.11 17.71
CA ARG A 398 -17.09 -2.43 17.87
C ARG A 398 -16.01 -3.52 17.74
N PRO A 399 -16.04 -4.57 18.58
CA PRO A 399 -15.13 -5.70 18.45
C PRO A 399 -15.35 -6.39 17.11
N ARG A 400 -14.32 -6.47 16.29
CA ARG A 400 -14.36 -7.20 15.01
C ARG A 400 -12.98 -7.56 14.52
N LEU A 401 -12.94 -8.61 13.72
CA LEU A 401 -11.79 -9.07 12.96
C LEU A 401 -11.99 -8.69 11.49
N ILE A 402 -11.09 -7.87 10.96
CA ILE A 402 -11.18 -7.35 9.61
C ILE A 402 -10.08 -8.01 8.78
N ALA A 403 -10.46 -8.81 7.79
CA ALA A 403 -9.54 -9.36 6.82
C ALA A 403 -9.19 -8.31 5.76
N MET A 404 -7.89 -8.21 5.42
CA MET A 404 -7.42 -7.32 4.37
C MET A 404 -7.99 -7.72 3.02
N THR A 405 -7.85 -9.00 2.66
CA THR A 405 -8.32 -9.64 1.42
C THR A 405 -9.26 -10.80 1.74
N PRO A 406 -10.07 -11.30 0.79
CA PRO A 406 -10.74 -12.58 0.93
C PRO A 406 -9.74 -13.70 1.25
N HIS A 407 -10.19 -14.71 2.01
CA HIS A 407 -9.38 -15.88 2.31
C HIS A 407 -9.11 -16.70 1.05
N HIS A 408 -7.85 -17.08 0.83
CA HIS A 408 -7.47 -18.02 -0.21
C HIS A 408 -7.17 -19.39 0.41
N HIS A 409 -7.67 -20.44 -0.24
CA HIS A 409 -7.46 -21.80 0.23
C HIS A 409 -5.95 -22.12 0.33
N GLY A 410 -5.54 -22.64 1.47
CA GLY A 410 -4.15 -22.92 1.80
C GLY A 410 -3.40 -21.76 2.48
N ASN A 411 -3.98 -20.56 2.55
CA ASN A 411 -3.37 -19.44 3.26
C ASN A 411 -3.53 -19.55 4.77
N MET A 412 -2.44 -19.31 5.49
CA MET A 412 -2.43 -19.34 6.95
C MET A 412 -2.78 -17.95 7.51
N PRO A 413 -3.76 -17.82 8.44
CA PRO A 413 -4.10 -16.52 8.99
C PRO A 413 -3.03 -15.94 9.94
N VAL A 414 -2.79 -14.64 9.82
CA VAL A 414 -1.99 -13.82 10.73
C VAL A 414 -2.90 -12.77 11.36
N VAL A 415 -3.12 -12.86 12.66
CA VAL A 415 -4.01 -11.95 13.40
C VAL A 415 -3.18 -10.90 14.14
N PHE A 416 -3.28 -9.65 13.69
CA PHE A 416 -2.66 -8.49 14.34
C PHE A 416 -3.56 -7.90 15.42
N ILE A 417 -3.01 -7.72 16.61
CA ILE A 417 -3.73 -7.26 17.81
C ILE A 417 -3.02 -6.01 18.36
N HIS A 418 -3.66 -4.85 18.23
CA HIS A 418 -3.07 -3.58 18.65
C HIS A 418 -3.09 -3.39 20.18
N GLY A 419 -2.22 -2.51 20.68
CA GLY A 419 -2.17 -2.11 22.10
C GLY A 419 -3.14 -0.98 22.48
N THR A 420 -2.93 -0.40 23.65
CA THR A 420 -3.78 0.65 24.24
C THR A 420 -3.81 1.94 23.42
N ALA A 421 -4.98 2.56 23.26
CA ALA A 421 -5.18 3.80 22.49
C ALA A 421 -4.56 3.77 21.08
N SER A 422 -4.51 2.58 20.48
CA SER A 422 -3.93 2.31 19.16
C SER A 422 -5.02 1.84 18.19
N SER A 423 -4.64 1.53 16.96
CA SER A 423 -5.55 1.09 15.91
C SER A 423 -4.89 0.08 14.96
N PRO A 424 -5.70 -0.67 14.17
CA PRO A 424 -5.18 -1.52 13.10
C PRO A 424 -4.20 -0.85 12.14
N TYR A 425 -4.31 0.47 11.91
CA TYR A 425 -3.46 1.20 10.95
C TYR A 425 -1.98 1.26 11.35
N ARG A 426 -1.64 1.03 12.63
CA ARG A 426 -0.22 0.97 13.07
C ARG A 426 0.56 -0.17 12.42
N TRP A 427 -0.14 -1.17 11.88
CA TRP A 427 0.46 -2.28 11.16
C TRP A 427 0.72 -2.00 9.67
N ALA A 428 0.26 -0.86 9.14
CA ALA A 428 0.34 -0.54 7.72
C ALA A 428 1.77 -0.64 7.14
N ILE A 429 2.77 -0.13 7.86
CA ILE A 429 4.17 -0.18 7.42
C ILE A 429 4.67 -1.62 7.39
N MET A 430 4.41 -2.39 8.46
CA MET A 430 4.80 -3.80 8.54
C MET A 430 4.14 -4.62 7.42
N VAL A 431 2.83 -4.48 7.23
CA VAL A 431 2.09 -5.23 6.20
C VAL A 431 2.53 -4.82 4.79
N ASN A 432 2.83 -3.53 4.57
CA ASN A 432 3.39 -3.07 3.30
C ASN A 432 4.73 -3.75 2.98
N ASP A 433 5.60 -3.97 3.97
CA ASP A 433 6.87 -4.68 3.77
C ASP A 433 6.68 -6.20 3.66
N LEU A 434 5.82 -6.81 4.49
CA LEU A 434 5.59 -8.25 4.51
C LEU A 434 5.01 -8.75 3.17
N LEU A 435 4.10 -7.99 2.56
CA LEU A 435 3.46 -8.38 1.30
C LEU A 435 4.37 -8.26 0.08
N GLU A 436 5.57 -7.70 0.20
CA GLU A 436 6.54 -7.68 -0.90
C GLU A 436 7.35 -8.97 -0.99
N ASP A 437 7.35 -9.79 0.07
CA ASP A 437 7.83 -11.16 -0.03
C ASP A 437 6.71 -12.04 -0.59
N ARG A 438 6.86 -12.50 -1.83
CA ARG A 438 5.89 -13.39 -2.47
C ARG A 438 5.60 -14.66 -1.67
N ARG A 439 6.59 -15.17 -0.92
CA ARG A 439 6.38 -16.34 -0.06
C ARG A 439 5.43 -16.04 1.10
N ILE A 440 5.30 -14.78 1.49
CA ILE A 440 4.33 -14.35 2.50
C ILE A 440 3.01 -14.00 1.85
N ARG A 441 3.03 -13.11 0.84
CA ARG A 441 1.82 -12.67 0.15
C ARG A 441 0.99 -13.81 -0.43
N ASP A 442 1.65 -14.81 -1.00
CA ASP A 442 0.97 -15.90 -1.71
C ASP A 442 0.54 -17.04 -0.74
N HIS A 443 0.80 -16.93 0.58
CA HIS A 443 0.57 -18.01 1.57
C HIS A 443 0.00 -17.58 2.94
N PHE A 444 -0.21 -16.28 3.18
CA PHE A 444 -0.73 -15.78 4.45
C PHE A 444 -1.83 -14.75 4.24
N ASP A 445 -2.87 -14.82 5.08
CA ASP A 445 -3.92 -13.82 5.13
C ASP A 445 -3.75 -12.93 6.35
N PHE A 446 -3.85 -11.61 6.17
CA PHE A 446 -3.69 -10.66 7.26
C PHE A 446 -5.04 -10.18 7.79
N TRP A 447 -5.29 -10.46 9.06
CA TRP A 447 -6.50 -10.09 9.78
C TRP A 447 -6.15 -9.12 10.92
N PHE A 448 -6.99 -8.09 11.10
CA PHE A 448 -6.76 -7.07 12.11
C PHE A 448 -7.90 -7.07 13.12
N PHE A 449 -7.54 -7.24 14.40
CA PHE A 449 -8.51 -7.15 15.47
C PHE A 449 -8.68 -5.70 15.91
N SER A 450 -9.91 -5.20 15.84
CA SER A 450 -10.32 -3.88 16.33
C SER A 450 -11.16 -4.07 17.59
N TYR A 451 -10.79 -3.39 18.68
CA TYR A 451 -11.50 -3.50 19.96
C TYR A 451 -11.34 -2.23 20.80
N ALA A 452 -12.24 -2.04 21.76
CA ALA A 452 -12.14 -0.96 22.75
C ALA A 452 -11.02 -1.30 23.74
N THR A 453 -9.96 -0.50 23.73
CA THR A 453 -8.75 -0.76 24.51
C THR A 453 -8.92 -0.53 26.01
N SER A 454 -9.95 0.20 26.44
CA SER A 454 -10.31 0.35 27.86
C SER A 454 -10.94 -0.90 28.49
N ASN A 455 -11.46 -1.82 27.68
CA ASN A 455 -12.10 -3.04 28.16
C ASN A 455 -11.13 -3.89 28.99
N PRO A 456 -11.61 -4.62 30.02
CA PRO A 456 -10.79 -5.56 30.76
C PRO A 456 -10.09 -6.57 29.83
N ILE A 457 -8.81 -6.84 30.06
CA ILE A 457 -8.00 -7.74 29.21
C ILE A 457 -8.67 -9.11 29.00
N PRO A 458 -9.17 -9.81 30.04
CA PRO A 458 -9.87 -11.09 29.85
C PRO A 458 -11.11 -10.98 28.96
N TYR A 459 -11.85 -9.87 29.06
CA TYR A 459 -13.04 -9.64 28.25
C TYR A 459 -12.68 -9.39 26.78
N SER A 460 -11.67 -8.56 26.51
CA SER A 460 -11.20 -8.33 25.13
C SER A 460 -10.59 -9.59 24.51
N ALA A 461 -9.93 -10.44 25.31
CA ALA A 461 -9.43 -11.73 24.86
C ALA A 461 -10.58 -12.70 24.51
N TRP A 462 -11.64 -12.72 25.30
CA TRP A 462 -12.87 -13.46 24.97
C TRP A 462 -13.49 -12.96 23.65
N GLN A 463 -13.58 -11.64 23.45
CA GLN A 463 -14.05 -11.06 22.17
C GLN A 463 -13.18 -11.49 20.98
N LEU A 464 -11.85 -11.48 21.16
CA LEU A 464 -10.91 -11.95 20.13
C LEU A 464 -11.11 -13.43 19.80
N ARG A 465 -11.24 -14.29 20.82
CA ARG A 465 -11.52 -15.72 20.64
C ARG A 465 -12.80 -15.92 19.83
N HIS A 466 -13.87 -15.21 20.19
CA HIS A 466 -15.14 -15.33 19.50
C HIS A 466 -15.03 -14.90 18.03
N ALA A 467 -14.37 -13.77 17.77
CA ALA A 467 -14.17 -13.28 16.41
C ALA A 467 -13.31 -14.23 15.55
N ILE A 468 -12.26 -14.84 16.11
CA ILE A 468 -11.46 -15.86 15.41
C ILE A 468 -12.30 -17.12 15.14
N THR A 469 -13.05 -17.59 16.14
CA THR A 469 -13.90 -18.79 16.00
C THR A 469 -14.94 -18.59 14.90
N GLN A 470 -15.67 -17.47 14.93
CA GLN A 470 -16.64 -17.12 13.91
C GLN A 470 -16.01 -16.96 12.52
N ALA A 471 -14.82 -16.35 12.43
CA ALA A 471 -14.10 -16.24 11.16
C ALA A 471 -13.77 -17.62 10.58
N VAL A 472 -13.16 -18.50 11.39
CA VAL A 472 -12.80 -19.86 10.98
C VAL A 472 -14.04 -20.66 10.59
N ASP A 473 -15.12 -20.60 11.38
CA ASP A 473 -16.38 -21.30 11.10
C ASP A 473 -17.05 -20.78 9.81
N SER A 474 -17.04 -19.46 9.58
CA SER A 474 -17.59 -18.86 8.36
C SER A 474 -16.87 -19.30 7.08
N LEU A 475 -15.60 -19.70 7.21
CA LEU A 475 -14.77 -20.23 6.14
C LEU A 475 -14.87 -21.78 6.01
N GLY A 476 -15.75 -22.41 6.77
CA GLY A 476 -15.96 -23.88 6.77
C GLY A 476 -15.03 -24.66 7.70
N GLY A 477 -14.23 -23.95 8.51
CA GLY A 477 -13.33 -24.49 9.52
C GLY A 477 -12.13 -25.28 8.95
N VAL A 478 -11.33 -25.82 9.88
CA VAL A 478 -10.11 -26.61 9.56
C VAL A 478 -10.40 -27.84 8.68
N LYS A 479 -11.66 -28.29 8.64
CA LYS A 479 -12.11 -29.38 7.75
C LYS A 479 -12.16 -28.94 6.29
N ALA A 480 -12.59 -27.72 6.01
CA ALA A 480 -12.62 -27.16 4.66
C ALA A 480 -11.21 -26.74 4.21
N ASP A 481 -10.46 -26.13 5.12
CA ASP A 481 -9.07 -25.74 4.88
C ASP A 481 -8.18 -25.98 6.11
N PRO A 482 -7.26 -26.97 6.06
CA PRO A 482 -6.31 -27.21 7.14
C PRO A 482 -5.43 -26.00 7.52
N ALA A 483 -5.20 -25.05 6.60
CA ALA A 483 -4.40 -23.86 6.87
C ALA A 483 -5.04 -22.94 7.93
N LEU A 484 -6.37 -23.01 8.10
CA LEU A 484 -7.08 -22.31 9.17
C LEU A 484 -6.74 -22.83 10.57
N GLY A 485 -6.10 -24.00 10.68
CA GLY A 485 -5.55 -24.55 11.92
C GLY A 485 -4.10 -24.12 12.21
N HIS A 486 -3.57 -23.18 11.44
CA HIS A 486 -2.19 -22.68 11.55
C HIS A 486 -2.16 -21.16 11.75
N ILE A 487 -2.93 -20.66 12.71
CA ILE A 487 -3.03 -19.22 12.99
C ILE A 487 -1.79 -18.73 13.73
N THR A 488 -1.26 -17.58 13.28
CA THR A 488 -0.25 -16.80 14.01
C THR A 488 -0.88 -15.56 14.62
N LEU A 489 -0.76 -15.41 15.95
CA LEU A 489 -1.12 -14.19 16.64
C LEU A 489 0.09 -13.25 16.75
N VAL A 490 -0.08 -11.97 16.39
CA VAL A 490 0.94 -10.92 16.57
C VAL A 490 0.35 -9.81 17.45
N GLY A 491 0.75 -9.78 18.71
CA GLY A 491 0.22 -8.85 19.70
C GLY A 491 1.23 -7.77 20.08
N HIS A 492 0.83 -6.50 19.98
CA HIS A 492 1.63 -5.37 20.48
C HIS A 492 1.14 -4.89 21.84
N SER A 493 2.05 -4.68 22.79
CA SER A 493 1.74 -4.09 24.10
C SER A 493 0.59 -4.83 24.79
N GLN A 494 -0.48 -4.13 25.21
CA GLN A 494 -1.70 -4.76 25.75
C GLN A 494 -2.26 -5.87 24.83
N GLY A 495 -2.18 -5.73 23.51
CA GLY A 495 -2.64 -6.73 22.55
C GLY A 495 -1.91 -8.07 22.66
N GLY A 496 -0.65 -8.07 23.13
CA GLY A 496 0.06 -9.30 23.46
C GLY A 496 -0.52 -10.02 24.68
N LEU A 497 -1.06 -9.29 25.67
CA LEU A 497 -1.74 -9.92 26.80
C LEU A 497 -3.05 -10.59 26.38
N LEU A 498 -3.77 -10.01 25.41
CA LEU A 498 -4.93 -10.65 24.79
C LEU A 498 -4.50 -11.94 24.09
N ALA A 499 -3.45 -11.87 23.25
CA ALA A 499 -2.92 -13.05 22.56
C ALA A 499 -2.52 -14.17 23.54
N ARG A 500 -1.89 -13.82 24.67
CA ARG A 500 -1.50 -14.77 25.72
C ARG A 500 -2.72 -15.50 26.32
N MET A 501 -3.83 -14.80 26.55
CA MET A 501 -5.06 -15.40 27.09
C MET A 501 -5.67 -16.47 26.17
N LEU A 502 -5.32 -16.49 24.88
CA LEU A 502 -5.78 -17.49 23.92
C LEU A 502 -4.91 -18.77 23.90
N VAL A 503 -3.74 -18.76 24.55
CA VAL A 503 -2.73 -19.83 24.48
C VAL A 503 -2.31 -20.31 25.87
N ILE A 504 -3.13 -20.08 26.90
CA ILE A 504 -2.87 -20.52 28.28
C ILE A 504 -4.06 -21.33 28.82
N ASN A 505 -3.78 -22.17 29.81
CA ASN A 505 -4.78 -22.79 30.66
C ASN A 505 -4.52 -22.41 32.14
N PRO A 506 -5.23 -21.41 32.68
CA PRO A 506 -5.02 -20.98 34.06
C PRO A 506 -5.59 -21.94 35.10
N GLY A 507 -6.56 -22.80 34.71
CA GLY A 507 -7.46 -23.43 35.68
C GLY A 507 -8.13 -22.36 36.54
N ASP A 508 -8.12 -22.54 37.86
CA ASP A 508 -8.70 -21.58 38.80
C ASP A 508 -7.81 -20.37 39.11
N ARG A 509 -6.54 -20.37 38.67
CA ARG A 509 -5.51 -19.42 39.14
C ARG A 509 -5.89 -17.95 38.93
N LEU A 510 -6.37 -17.57 37.74
CA LEU A 510 -6.74 -16.18 37.45
C LEU A 510 -7.93 -15.70 38.30
N TRP A 511 -8.93 -16.56 38.48
CA TRP A 511 -10.09 -16.27 39.30
C TRP A 511 -9.70 -16.17 40.78
N ASP A 512 -9.03 -17.18 41.32
CA ASP A 512 -8.64 -17.23 42.74
C ASP A 512 -7.69 -16.08 43.10
N GLY A 513 -6.75 -15.74 42.21
CA GLY A 513 -5.88 -14.59 42.39
C GLY A 513 -6.63 -13.25 42.47
N THR A 514 -7.75 -13.13 41.74
CA THR A 514 -8.55 -11.90 41.63
C THR A 514 -9.62 -11.81 42.72
N ALA A 515 -10.38 -12.88 42.93
CA ALA A 515 -11.54 -12.96 43.81
C ALA A 515 -11.19 -13.49 45.21
N GLY A 516 -10.08 -14.20 45.37
CA GLY A 516 -9.60 -14.75 46.65
C GLY A 516 -10.35 -15.98 47.16
N ARG A 517 -11.33 -16.50 46.41
CA ARG A 517 -12.11 -17.69 46.74
C ARG A 517 -12.76 -18.31 45.49
N PRO A 518 -13.12 -19.61 45.50
CA PRO A 518 -13.64 -20.32 44.33
C PRO A 518 -14.93 -19.70 43.76
N LEU A 519 -15.13 -19.79 42.45
CA LEU A 519 -16.33 -19.26 41.76
C LEU A 519 -17.64 -19.88 42.29
N SER A 520 -17.58 -21.12 42.78
CA SER A 520 -18.73 -21.83 43.36
C SER A 520 -19.25 -21.17 44.64
N SER A 521 -18.44 -20.36 45.35
CA SER A 521 -18.89 -19.67 46.56
C SER A 521 -19.67 -18.38 46.31
N PHE A 522 -19.81 -17.95 45.05
CA PHE A 522 -20.55 -16.75 44.68
C PHE A 522 -21.94 -17.10 44.16
N HIS A 523 -22.96 -16.40 44.68
CA HIS A 523 -24.33 -16.49 44.18
C HIS A 523 -24.51 -15.53 43.00
N LEU A 524 -24.13 -15.99 41.81
CA LEU A 524 -24.23 -15.24 40.54
C LEU A 524 -25.40 -15.78 39.72
N ASN A 525 -26.03 -14.92 38.93
CA ASN A 525 -26.96 -15.36 37.87
C ASN A 525 -26.19 -16.13 36.77
N ASP A 526 -26.93 -16.85 35.93
CA ASP A 526 -26.35 -17.74 34.92
C ASP A 526 -25.50 -16.99 33.89
N SER A 527 -25.97 -15.82 33.42
CA SER A 527 -25.24 -15.00 32.44
C SER A 527 -23.91 -14.48 32.99
N THR A 528 -23.88 -14.03 34.25
CA THR A 528 -22.68 -13.53 34.91
C THR A 528 -21.72 -14.67 35.21
N ARG A 529 -22.24 -15.83 35.66
CA ARG A 529 -21.43 -17.03 35.87
C ARG A 529 -20.77 -17.50 34.58
N GLU A 530 -21.51 -17.48 33.48
CA GLU A 530 -20.99 -17.90 32.18
C GLU A 530 -19.93 -16.92 31.65
N LEU A 531 -20.19 -15.61 31.70
CA LEU A 531 -19.19 -14.62 31.29
C LEU A 531 -17.90 -14.73 32.11
N VAL A 532 -18.00 -14.97 33.42
CA VAL A 532 -16.82 -15.22 34.26
C VAL A 532 -16.09 -16.48 33.83
N ARG A 533 -16.80 -17.57 33.53
CA ARG A 533 -16.17 -18.81 33.01
C ARG A 533 -15.42 -18.56 31.72
N GLU A 534 -16.07 -17.94 30.75
CA GLU A 534 -15.49 -17.73 29.42
C GLU A 534 -14.31 -16.73 29.41
N THR A 535 -14.26 -15.81 30.38
CA THR A 535 -13.21 -14.79 30.47
C THR A 535 -12.06 -15.18 31.40
N MET A 536 -12.34 -15.79 32.56
CA MET A 536 -11.36 -16.06 33.61
C MET A 536 -10.83 -17.50 33.62
N PHE A 537 -11.48 -18.41 32.89
CA PHE A 537 -11.10 -19.82 32.77
C PHE A 537 -10.89 -20.22 31.29
N PRO A 538 -10.13 -19.46 30.48
CA PRO A 538 -9.90 -19.80 29.09
C PRO A 538 -9.13 -21.11 28.93
N THR A 539 -9.36 -21.81 27.82
CA THR A 539 -8.53 -22.92 27.36
C THR A 539 -7.73 -22.50 26.11
N PRO A 540 -6.54 -23.06 25.86
CA PRO A 540 -5.80 -22.80 24.62
C PRO A 540 -6.65 -23.08 23.38
N MET A 541 -6.62 -22.19 22.39
CA MET A 541 -7.32 -22.43 21.12
C MET A 541 -6.48 -23.38 20.24
N PRO A 542 -7.08 -24.46 19.72
CA PRO A 542 -6.35 -25.45 18.93
C PRO A 542 -5.88 -24.94 17.57
N GLU A 543 -6.51 -23.89 17.03
CA GLU A 543 -6.14 -23.29 15.73
C GLU A 543 -4.87 -22.45 15.80
N ILE A 544 -4.41 -22.06 16.99
CA ILE A 544 -3.25 -21.19 17.17
C ILE A 544 -1.98 -22.03 17.21
N GLN A 545 -1.16 -21.90 16.17
CA GLN A 545 0.14 -22.56 16.06
C GLN A 545 1.27 -21.71 16.65
N ARG A 546 1.14 -20.38 16.60
CA ARG A 546 2.22 -19.46 16.96
C ARG A 546 1.73 -18.16 17.57
N VAL A 547 2.51 -17.60 18.49
CA VAL A 547 2.30 -16.27 19.06
C VAL A 547 3.59 -15.45 19.04
N VAL A 548 3.48 -14.18 18.64
CA VAL A 548 4.56 -13.20 18.62
C VAL A 548 4.18 -12.03 19.53
N PHE A 549 4.92 -11.87 20.62
CA PHE A 549 4.76 -10.76 21.56
C PHE A 549 5.70 -9.63 21.18
N ILE A 550 5.14 -8.45 20.91
CA ILE A 550 5.91 -7.24 20.58
C ILE A 550 5.68 -6.22 21.70
N SER A 551 6.74 -5.84 22.41
CA SER A 551 6.67 -4.85 23.52
C SER A 551 5.61 -5.18 24.58
N THR A 552 5.32 -6.46 24.82
CA THR A 552 4.20 -6.89 25.66
C THR A 552 4.59 -6.85 27.13
N PRO A 553 3.85 -6.18 28.03
CA PRO A 553 4.19 -6.10 29.45
C PRO A 553 3.78 -7.38 30.19
N GLN A 554 4.52 -8.48 30.00
CA GLN A 554 4.16 -9.80 30.54
C GLN A 554 4.07 -9.80 32.07
N HIS A 555 4.88 -9.00 32.76
CA HIS A 555 4.88 -8.83 34.22
C HIS A 555 4.35 -7.45 34.67
N GLY A 556 3.72 -6.70 33.76
CA GLY A 556 3.17 -5.36 34.02
C GLY A 556 4.20 -4.24 33.82
N SER A 557 3.75 -2.99 33.68
CA SER A 557 4.64 -1.86 33.40
C SER A 557 4.79 -0.91 34.60
N TYR A 558 6.03 -0.58 35.01
CA TYR A 558 6.31 0.26 36.18
C TYR A 558 6.38 1.78 35.89
N LEU A 559 6.58 2.21 34.65
CA LEU A 559 6.93 3.60 34.34
C LEU A 559 5.72 4.40 33.85
N ALA A 560 4.89 4.74 34.82
CA ALA A 560 3.52 5.13 34.54
C ALA A 560 3.08 6.34 35.38
N ALA A 561 4.01 7.27 35.68
CA ALA A 561 3.66 8.54 36.32
C ALA A 561 3.47 9.68 35.30
N MET A 562 4.24 9.72 34.20
CA MET A 562 4.09 10.76 33.15
C MET A 562 3.35 10.31 31.88
N SER A 563 3.28 9.00 31.60
CA SER A 563 2.51 8.45 30.46
C SER A 563 1.03 8.21 30.81
N ILE A 564 0.73 7.66 32.00
CA ILE A 564 -0.65 7.39 32.47
C ILE A 564 -1.51 8.66 32.55
N ALA A 565 -0.94 9.81 32.91
CA ALA A 565 -1.70 11.06 33.01
C ALA A 565 -2.31 11.51 31.67
N ARG A 566 -1.68 11.18 30.54
CA ARG A 566 -2.23 11.39 29.18
C ARG A 566 -3.22 10.28 28.77
N PHE A 567 -3.01 9.05 29.24
CA PHE A 567 -3.85 7.88 28.92
C PHE A 567 -5.16 7.82 29.71
N VAL A 568 -5.20 8.34 30.94
CA VAL A 568 -6.42 8.36 31.78
C VAL A 568 -7.49 9.31 31.22
N GLY A 569 -7.10 10.30 30.42
CA GLY A 569 -7.99 11.32 29.87
C GLY A 569 -9.02 10.84 28.84
N SER A 570 -8.98 9.58 28.38
CA SER A 570 -9.90 9.04 27.36
C SER A 570 -10.80 7.88 27.82
N MET A 571 -10.83 7.55 29.12
CA MET A 571 -11.68 6.45 29.62
C MET A 571 -13.16 6.87 29.72
N VAL A 572 -13.86 6.81 28.60
CA VAL A 572 -15.30 7.11 28.50
C VAL A 572 -16.09 5.80 28.45
N SER A 573 -16.48 5.29 29.62
CA SER A 573 -17.43 4.18 29.89
C SER A 573 -17.02 2.73 29.56
N LEU A 574 -17.19 1.84 30.54
CA LEU A 574 -17.13 0.37 30.37
C LEU A 574 -18.45 -0.14 29.77
N PRO A 575 -18.45 -1.23 28.97
CA PRO A 575 -19.68 -1.84 28.45
C PRO A 575 -20.64 -2.27 29.56
N VAL A 576 -21.96 -2.14 29.31
CA VAL A 576 -23.03 -2.47 30.28
C VAL A 576 -22.89 -3.89 30.85
N ARG A 577 -22.60 -4.89 30.01
CA ARG A 577 -22.41 -6.28 30.47
C ARG A 577 -21.28 -6.44 31.49
N VAL A 578 -20.20 -5.67 31.33
CA VAL A 578 -19.04 -5.69 32.25
C VAL A 578 -19.40 -5.00 33.56
N THR A 579 -20.13 -3.89 33.51
CA THR A 579 -20.55 -3.16 34.72
C THR A 579 -21.60 -3.93 35.52
N GLU A 580 -22.54 -4.60 34.85
CA GLU A 580 -23.51 -5.52 35.46
C GLU A 580 -22.82 -6.70 36.14
N THR A 581 -21.91 -7.37 35.43
CA THR A 581 -21.12 -8.48 35.98
C THR A 581 -20.34 -8.07 37.23
N ALA A 582 -19.69 -6.90 37.21
CA ALA A 582 -18.97 -6.39 38.37
C ALA A 582 -19.90 -6.15 39.57
N ARG A 583 -21.11 -5.60 39.33
CA ARG A 583 -22.13 -5.38 40.36
C ARG A 583 -22.63 -6.70 40.95
N ASP A 584 -22.91 -7.69 40.12
CA ASP A 584 -23.36 -9.01 40.54
C ASP A 584 -22.30 -9.74 41.37
N ILE A 585 -21.02 -9.65 41.00
CA ILE A 585 -19.92 -10.22 41.79
C ILE A 585 -19.84 -9.58 43.18
N VAL A 586 -20.00 -8.25 43.27
CA VAL A 586 -19.95 -7.51 44.54
C VAL A 586 -21.15 -7.84 45.42
N THR A 587 -22.35 -7.94 44.84
CA THR A 587 -23.59 -8.18 45.60
C THR A 587 -23.79 -9.66 45.95
N GLY A 588 -23.46 -10.58 45.06
CA GLY A 588 -23.52 -12.03 45.26
C GLY A 588 -22.45 -12.59 46.21
N ALA A 589 -21.58 -11.73 46.72
CA ALA A 589 -20.50 -12.07 47.64
C ALA A 589 -20.90 -12.15 49.13
N GLY A 590 -22.05 -11.58 49.50
CA GLY A 590 -22.60 -11.59 50.86
C GLY A 590 -21.89 -10.71 51.89
N ASP A 591 -20.79 -10.05 51.53
CA ASP A 591 -19.97 -9.26 52.47
C ASP A 591 -19.56 -7.91 51.85
N SER A 592 -20.28 -6.84 52.23
CA SER A 592 -20.17 -5.52 51.62
C SER A 592 -18.99 -4.68 52.12
N THR A 593 -18.14 -5.22 53.01
CA THR A 593 -17.14 -4.41 53.73
C THR A 593 -15.68 -4.57 53.24
N HIS A 594 -15.31 -5.69 52.62
CA HIS A 594 -13.92 -5.96 52.19
C HIS A 594 -13.67 -6.07 50.67
N LEU A 595 -14.72 -6.14 49.84
CA LEU A 595 -14.60 -6.27 48.38
C LEU A 595 -14.49 -4.94 47.62
N ASN A 596 -14.67 -3.82 48.31
CA ASN A 596 -14.99 -2.53 47.71
C ASN A 596 -13.84 -1.84 46.92
N ASN A 597 -12.63 -2.42 46.87
CA ASN A 597 -11.49 -1.84 46.15
C ASN A 597 -10.76 -2.78 45.17
N ARG A 598 -11.05 -4.09 45.17
CA ARG A 598 -10.36 -5.06 44.30
C ARG A 598 -11.10 -5.32 42.99
N VAL A 599 -12.44 -5.32 43.00
CA VAL A 599 -13.26 -5.58 41.80
C VAL A 599 -13.48 -4.31 40.95
N LEU A 600 -13.45 -3.11 41.54
CA LEU A 600 -13.62 -1.83 40.82
C LEU A 600 -12.40 -1.38 39.99
N ARG A 601 -11.29 -2.15 39.98
CA ARG A 601 -10.05 -1.85 39.24
C ARG A 601 -9.85 -2.73 38.00
N LEU A 602 -10.94 -3.10 37.33
CA LEU A 602 -10.96 -4.02 36.18
C LEU A 602 -10.61 -3.38 34.82
N GLY A 603 -10.48 -2.05 34.73
CA GLY A 603 -10.07 -1.40 33.47
C GLY A 603 -8.68 -1.85 33.03
N SER A 604 -8.45 -1.98 31.72
CA SER A 604 -7.20 -2.50 31.14
C SER A 604 -5.93 -1.85 31.69
N VAL A 605 -5.93 -0.52 31.83
CA VAL A 605 -4.80 0.26 32.36
C VAL A 605 -4.48 -0.12 33.80
N TYR A 606 -5.50 -0.33 34.64
CA TYR A 606 -5.32 -0.77 36.03
C TYR A 606 -4.90 -2.24 36.10
N ALA A 607 -5.44 -3.08 35.20
CA ALA A 607 -5.03 -4.47 35.09
C ALA A 607 -3.55 -4.59 34.77
N MET A 608 -2.96 -3.75 33.90
CA MET A 608 -1.54 -3.81 33.53
C MET A 608 -0.56 -3.30 34.61
N SER A 609 -1.06 -2.80 35.74
CA SER A 609 -0.19 -2.48 36.88
C SER A 609 0.48 -3.75 37.41
N PRO A 610 1.80 -3.75 37.68
CA PRO A 610 2.51 -4.89 38.30
C PRO A 610 1.91 -5.34 39.64
N HIS A 611 1.20 -4.44 40.33
CA HIS A 611 0.55 -4.70 41.60
C HIS A 611 -0.91 -5.16 41.46
N SER A 612 -1.42 -5.35 40.25
CA SER A 612 -2.76 -5.91 40.05
C SER A 612 -2.76 -7.41 40.37
N ALA A 613 -3.91 -7.93 40.82
CA ALA A 613 -4.08 -9.35 41.05
C ALA A 613 -3.88 -10.17 39.77
N PHE A 614 -4.41 -9.65 38.66
CA PHE A 614 -4.28 -10.24 37.33
C PHE A 614 -2.81 -10.38 36.90
N MET A 615 -2.00 -9.32 36.99
CA MET A 615 -0.60 -9.33 36.53
C MET A 615 0.37 -10.03 37.46
N ARG A 616 0.03 -10.21 38.74
CA ARG A 616 0.78 -11.14 39.60
C ARG A 616 0.54 -12.60 39.25
N THR A 617 -0.61 -12.91 38.67
CA THR A 617 -1.05 -14.29 38.41
C THR A 617 -0.72 -14.73 36.99
N LEU A 618 -0.99 -13.90 35.99
CA LEU A 618 -0.81 -14.20 34.56
C LEU A 618 0.57 -14.77 34.20
N PRO A 619 1.71 -14.21 34.69
CA PRO A 619 3.04 -14.72 34.33
C PRO A 619 3.32 -16.12 34.90
N THR A 620 2.65 -16.51 35.99
CA THR A 620 2.82 -17.82 36.64
C THR A 620 2.14 -18.96 35.87
N ILE A 621 1.33 -18.62 34.87
CA ILE A 621 0.61 -19.59 34.05
C ILE A 621 1.47 -19.84 32.80
N PRO A 622 1.90 -21.10 32.57
CA PRO A 622 2.69 -21.44 31.40
C PRO A 622 1.85 -21.27 30.13
N ILE A 623 2.52 -20.86 29.05
CA ILE A 623 1.97 -20.93 27.70
C ILE A 623 1.90 -22.41 27.31
N ASP A 624 0.86 -22.78 26.56
CA ASP A 624 0.69 -24.13 26.03
C ASP A 624 1.97 -24.59 25.30
N PRO A 625 2.55 -25.75 25.65
CA PRO A 625 3.81 -26.21 25.08
C PRO A 625 3.76 -26.49 23.57
N ASP A 626 2.57 -26.70 23.00
CA ASP A 626 2.40 -26.93 21.55
C ASP A 626 2.40 -25.62 20.74
N VAL A 627 2.31 -24.47 21.41
CA VAL A 627 2.33 -23.15 20.77
C VAL A 627 3.76 -22.62 20.65
N GLN A 628 4.17 -22.30 19.41
CA GLN A 628 5.46 -21.66 19.17
C GLN A 628 5.41 -20.19 19.62
N THR A 629 6.24 -19.82 20.58
CA THR A 629 6.24 -18.50 21.23
C THR A 629 7.48 -17.69 20.85
N HIS A 630 7.27 -16.43 20.47
CA HIS A 630 8.35 -15.50 20.12
C HIS A 630 8.18 -14.16 20.84
N SER A 631 9.30 -13.51 21.17
CA SER A 631 9.33 -12.19 21.80
C SER A 631 10.17 -11.21 20.99
N ILE A 632 9.65 -10.01 20.74
CA ILE A 632 10.37 -8.89 20.16
C ILE A 632 10.31 -7.75 21.17
N ILE A 633 11.46 -7.43 21.78
CA ILE A 633 11.57 -6.53 22.91
C ILE A 633 12.43 -5.33 22.52
N PRO A 634 11.83 -4.17 22.21
CA PRO A 634 12.60 -2.97 21.97
C PRO A 634 13.27 -2.47 23.26
N VAL A 635 14.39 -1.78 23.12
CA VAL A 635 15.04 -1.05 24.21
C VAL A 635 15.55 0.30 23.73
N CYS A 636 15.33 1.33 24.53
CA CYS A 636 15.82 2.68 24.34
C CYS A 636 17.34 2.70 24.42
N GLY A 637 17.98 3.34 23.44
CA GLY A 637 19.43 3.39 23.33
C GLY A 637 20.07 2.02 23.09
N ASN A 638 21.36 1.91 23.43
CA ASN A 638 22.15 0.69 23.23
C ASN A 638 22.76 0.20 24.56
N PRO A 639 21.95 -0.18 25.54
CA PRO A 639 22.45 -0.55 26.86
C PRO A 639 23.17 -1.91 26.81
N ARG A 640 24.37 -1.99 27.38
CA ARG A 640 25.10 -3.27 27.47
C ARG A 640 24.42 -4.24 28.44
N ASP A 641 23.85 -3.71 29.51
CA ASP A 641 23.09 -4.44 30.51
C ASP A 641 21.58 -4.23 30.28
N LEU A 642 20.83 -5.33 30.17
CA LEU A 642 19.39 -5.31 29.93
C LEU A 642 18.56 -5.25 31.22
N SER A 643 19.16 -5.46 32.39
CA SER A 643 18.47 -5.49 33.69
C SER A 643 17.69 -4.20 34.00
N HIS A 644 18.16 -3.06 33.48
CA HIS A 644 17.54 -1.75 33.63
C HIS A 644 17.11 -1.14 32.29
N ALA A 645 17.11 -1.93 31.22
CA ALA A 645 16.66 -1.46 29.91
C ALA A 645 15.13 -1.45 29.83
N ASP A 646 14.59 -0.48 29.11
CA ASP A 646 13.17 -0.35 28.83
C ASP A 646 12.96 0.26 27.43
N ASP A 647 11.74 0.21 26.93
CA ASP A 647 11.34 0.83 25.67
C ASP A 647 10.66 2.19 25.84
N GLY A 648 10.82 2.81 27.02
CA GLY A 648 10.12 4.01 27.46
C GLY A 648 8.77 3.75 28.14
N VAL A 649 8.23 2.53 28.07
CA VAL A 649 6.94 2.14 28.68
C VAL A 649 7.03 0.84 29.47
N VAL A 650 7.66 -0.18 28.88
CA VAL A 650 7.80 -1.55 29.38
C VAL A 650 9.28 -1.86 29.57
N SER A 651 9.64 -2.37 30.75
CA SER A 651 11.01 -2.83 30.99
C SER A 651 11.28 -4.14 30.25
N TYR A 652 12.53 -4.37 29.88
CA TYR A 652 12.97 -5.64 29.29
C TYR A 652 12.58 -6.82 30.19
N GLU A 653 12.81 -6.73 31.51
CA GLU A 653 12.43 -7.76 32.48
C GLU A 653 10.92 -8.05 32.45
N SER A 654 10.08 -7.02 32.29
CA SER A 654 8.64 -7.22 32.19
C SER A 654 8.23 -7.91 30.91
N ALA A 655 8.87 -7.60 29.79
CA ALA A 655 8.54 -8.20 28.49
C ALA A 655 9.16 -9.59 28.28
N HIS A 656 10.25 -9.89 28.97
CA HIS A 656 10.98 -11.14 28.86
C HIS A 656 10.14 -12.35 29.30
N ILE A 657 10.20 -13.42 28.52
CA ILE A 657 9.63 -14.73 28.87
C ILE A 657 10.76 -15.76 28.73
N PRO A 658 11.09 -16.50 29.80
CA PRO A 658 12.11 -17.53 29.71
C PRO A 658 11.63 -18.68 28.82
N GLY A 659 12.52 -19.17 27.94
CA GLY A 659 12.27 -20.37 27.14
C GLY A 659 11.44 -20.19 25.87
N VAL A 660 11.22 -18.96 25.40
CA VAL A 660 10.61 -18.70 24.08
C VAL A 660 11.49 -19.23 22.94
N GLN A 661 10.87 -19.60 21.82
CA GLN A 661 11.55 -20.14 20.64
C GLN A 661 12.48 -19.12 19.98
N SER A 662 12.13 -17.83 20.00
CA SER A 662 13.09 -16.75 19.75
C SER A 662 12.77 -15.50 20.57
N GLU A 663 13.82 -14.79 20.95
CA GLU A 663 13.74 -13.44 21.51
C GLU A 663 14.66 -12.51 20.73
N LEU A 664 14.10 -11.45 20.14
CA LEU A 664 14.86 -10.38 19.50
C LEU A 664 14.82 -9.12 20.36
N VAL A 665 15.99 -8.64 20.80
CA VAL A 665 16.13 -7.32 21.42
C VAL A 665 16.40 -6.26 20.37
N VAL A 666 15.45 -5.33 20.17
CA VAL A 666 15.55 -4.26 19.16
C VAL A 666 16.11 -3.00 19.82
N ARG A 667 17.43 -2.80 19.67
CA ARG A 667 18.16 -1.69 20.29
C ARG A 667 17.90 -0.37 19.55
N ASN A 668 18.02 0.75 20.26
CA ASN A 668 17.68 2.09 19.79
C ASN A 668 16.25 2.17 19.26
N SER A 669 15.31 1.49 19.92
CA SER A 669 13.90 1.50 19.56
C SER A 669 13.05 1.78 20.78
N GLU A 670 12.01 2.57 20.58
CA GLU A 670 10.99 2.84 21.59
C GLU A 670 9.85 1.82 21.50
N HIS A 671 8.88 1.95 22.40
CA HIS A 671 7.74 1.05 22.57
C HIS A 671 6.94 0.77 21.29
N SER A 672 6.76 1.78 20.43
CA SER A 672 6.06 1.65 19.14
C SER A 672 7.02 1.16 18.05
N THR A 673 7.45 -0.10 18.18
CA THR A 673 8.46 -0.71 17.31
C THR A 673 7.90 -1.42 16.07
N GLN A 674 6.58 -1.39 15.83
CA GLN A 674 5.94 -2.11 14.71
C GLN A 674 6.42 -1.63 13.34
N SER A 675 6.85 -0.37 13.23
CA SER A 675 7.44 0.20 12.01
C SER A 675 8.97 0.13 11.98
N ASN A 676 9.61 -0.47 12.99
CA ASN A 676 11.06 -0.63 13.01
C ASN A 676 11.46 -1.75 12.03
N PRO A 677 12.41 -1.52 11.11
CA PRO A 677 12.83 -2.53 10.15
C PRO A 677 13.29 -3.85 10.77
N ALA A 678 13.93 -3.83 11.94
CA ALA A 678 14.37 -5.05 12.62
C ALA A 678 13.20 -5.86 13.18
N THR A 679 12.17 -5.18 13.70
CA THR A 679 10.92 -5.82 14.14
C THR A 679 10.19 -6.47 12.96
N ILE A 680 10.06 -5.75 11.85
CA ILE A 680 9.43 -6.24 10.62
C ILE A 680 10.18 -7.46 10.10
N ALA A 681 11.52 -7.40 10.03
CA ALA A 681 12.35 -8.52 9.58
C ALA A 681 12.21 -9.77 10.47
N GLU A 682 12.02 -9.61 11.78
CA GLU A 682 11.81 -10.76 12.67
C GLU A 682 10.43 -11.38 12.50
N VAL A 683 9.37 -10.57 12.32
CA VAL A 683 8.04 -11.08 11.96
C VAL A 683 8.10 -11.79 10.61
N GLN A 684 8.77 -11.22 9.60
CA GLN A 684 9.00 -11.86 8.31
C GLN A 684 9.69 -13.22 8.47
N ARG A 685 10.79 -13.29 9.23
CA ARG A 685 11.52 -14.53 9.51
C ARG A 685 10.61 -15.57 10.18
N ILE A 686 9.80 -15.15 11.13
CA ILE A 686 8.84 -16.01 11.85
C ILE A 686 7.80 -16.61 10.89
N LEU A 687 7.20 -15.80 10.02
CA LEU A 687 6.22 -16.27 9.04
C LEU A 687 6.87 -17.23 8.03
N LEU A 688 8.07 -16.92 7.54
CA LEU A 688 8.80 -17.81 6.62
C LEU A 688 9.18 -19.15 7.28
N LEU A 689 9.48 -19.16 8.58
CA LEU A 689 9.67 -20.41 9.32
C LEU A 689 8.38 -21.22 9.42
N GLN A 690 7.24 -20.56 9.64
CA GLN A 690 5.95 -21.24 9.67
C GLN A 690 5.59 -21.84 8.30
N LEU A 691 5.85 -21.11 7.21
CA LEU A 691 5.67 -21.63 5.86
C LEU A 691 6.54 -22.87 5.60
N ALA A 692 7.79 -22.86 6.05
CA ALA A 692 8.66 -24.02 5.92
C ALA A 692 8.19 -25.25 6.73
N GLN A 693 7.47 -25.03 7.84
CA GLN A 693 6.88 -26.09 8.66
C GLN A 693 5.56 -26.61 8.08
N ASN A 694 4.83 -25.78 7.33
CA ASN A 694 3.55 -26.12 6.72
C ASN A 694 3.61 -25.89 5.19
N PRO A 695 4.44 -26.64 4.44
CA PRO A 695 4.61 -26.40 3.01
C PRO A 695 3.28 -26.64 2.25
N PRO A 696 2.97 -25.83 1.23
CA PRO A 696 1.82 -26.06 0.36
C PRO A 696 1.82 -27.48 -0.19
N ARG A 697 0.64 -28.07 -0.39
CA ARG A 697 0.51 -29.46 -0.91
C ARG A 697 1.30 -29.68 -2.21
N ASP A 698 1.37 -28.66 -3.07
CA ASP A 698 2.08 -28.71 -4.35
C ASP A 698 3.62 -28.61 -4.22
N MET A 699 4.12 -28.20 -3.06
CA MET A 699 5.56 -28.14 -2.73
C MET A 699 6.05 -29.35 -1.93
N GLN A 700 5.18 -30.31 -1.57
CA GLN A 700 5.62 -31.51 -0.86
C GLN A 700 6.37 -32.45 -1.83
N PRO A 701 7.65 -32.80 -1.57
CA PRO A 701 8.37 -33.77 -2.38
C PRO A 701 7.80 -35.17 -2.14
N GLY A 702 6.86 -35.62 -2.97
CA GLY A 702 6.37 -36.99 -2.90
C GLY A 702 4.94 -37.30 -3.39
N THR A 703 4.43 -36.69 -4.45
CA THR A 703 3.35 -37.31 -5.25
C THR A 703 3.58 -37.09 -6.74
N ALA A 704 4.72 -37.57 -7.24
CA ALA A 704 4.78 -37.93 -8.65
C ALA A 704 3.73 -39.03 -8.87
N ARG A 705 2.55 -38.64 -9.38
CA ARG A 705 1.57 -39.57 -9.94
C ARG A 705 2.33 -40.41 -10.97
N VAL A 706 2.64 -41.65 -10.60
CA VAL A 706 3.05 -42.68 -11.55
C VAL A 706 1.88 -42.84 -12.50
N ALA A 707 1.93 -42.16 -13.64
CA ALA A 707 1.09 -42.44 -14.76
C ALA A 707 1.44 -43.87 -15.22
N SER A 708 0.67 -44.85 -14.76
CA SER A 708 0.70 -46.21 -15.24
C SER A 708 0.20 -46.21 -16.69
N GLY A 709 1.13 -45.96 -17.61
CA GLY A 709 0.90 -46.10 -19.04
C GLY A 709 0.56 -47.56 -19.36
N HIS A 710 -0.72 -47.82 -19.64
CA HIS A 710 -1.14 -49.01 -20.37
C HIS A 710 -0.56 -48.95 -21.79
N ALA A 711 0.61 -49.55 -21.97
CA ALA A 711 1.18 -49.80 -23.30
C ALA A 711 0.41 -50.95 -23.96
N ALA A 712 -0.58 -50.61 -24.78
CA ALA A 712 -1.20 -51.54 -25.71
C ALA A 712 -0.19 -51.94 -26.81
N ARG A 713 0.37 -53.14 -26.71
CA ARG A 713 1.12 -53.80 -27.79
C ARG A 713 0.18 -54.03 -28.99
N ARG A 714 0.34 -53.24 -30.05
CA ARG A 714 -0.08 -53.63 -31.41
C ARG A 714 1.06 -54.41 -32.06
N ALA A 715 0.93 -55.72 -32.13
CA ALA A 715 1.70 -56.56 -33.05
C ALA A 715 1.06 -56.47 -34.43
N GLY A 716 1.73 -55.83 -35.38
CA GLY A 716 1.39 -55.87 -36.80
C GLY A 716 2.07 -57.08 -37.44
N ARG A 717 1.26 -57.99 -38.00
CA ARG A 717 1.66 -58.87 -39.10
C ARG A 717 1.42 -58.11 -40.40
N SER A 718 2.49 -57.79 -41.12
CA SER A 718 2.63 -57.85 -42.59
C SER A 718 4.06 -57.50 -42.94
#